data_AF-A0A7R7ICA4-F1
#
_entry.id   AF-A0A7R7ICA4-F1
#
_cell.length_a   1.000
_cell.length_b   1.000
_cell.length_c   1.000
_cell.angle_alpha   90.00
_cell.angle_beta   90.00
_cell.angle_gamma   90.00
#
_symmetry.space_group_name_H-M   'P 1'
#
loop_
_entity.id
_entity.type
_entity.pdbx_description
1 polymer ?
#
loop_
_entity_poly.entity_id
_entity_poly.type
_entity_poly.pdbx_seq_one_letter_code
_entity_poly.pdbx_strand_id
1 'polypeptide(L)'
;MGVNLNPLTVNQIPKGTIIYSENEQVTNVCLVVKGRVLIGNSGSKIIVGTGSFIGISDLYTGSTFNTYIAYEDVVLYAFPVSEIEDLEKIYYANKDYRGLAIGALSRYVAEYDRIYQALNKKKESLYNFITDTYARYIELGQQYGVSVLPIDNVDDLAKYESDFNYERNKIDYYQEYIKIPMDILKAFYATNVNVTTYQVEEQAVLISDIVSECVEMSLYIVHLFEILINSTEACLFKGVAKLAIDSSKDKGMNKELISMVDEIKEQIFSTEKLFIEKIYLKLNSYNEFMEEIYINLLSGVNNQEISSKMQMKYSEKDTTLASSEMENSLKQILDYSRIDQEEAEAYTKLINEFKNLRDKYSSEDTARMLRKRIAEKFYNIYERVFIRAYEEKNPIRIIDMFLNYGYMDEELISKEQSIELYFLKENNDEGLCNVYTMKDWLIQIYEKKKEPSKNEFDLDYVENLREIKKSTKLTPEQEKDYLENPRTRVNYEIMNMFRYNNRLVNGQMSIFVPILYEDGMAHDIGNAYLTAKKVNDAVAQLLKIDYSVFHRESLYYDEAKGIKKEYIMEAVYPDMILLPMYGQRSIMWQEITGKKRNTKGRFLLPAFIDGSLEDHLIRLFGQFRWELCRCIQGASWNDIKNKSLTSEYSDYIQFYRKNRDLSEDRKEKIKSQIQKGRHNTREIFVIDYEIWIKNESNGAVRLNKVAREIIANYCPFSLEIRNRIGKQPVFQEAIARFDRNQQKKIKELDLRLRALEKERIPIPDVLIETQKFYRDL
;
A
#
# COMPACT_ATOMS: atom_id res chain seq x y z
N MET A 1 15.30 17.41 -8.73
CA MET A 1 16.45 17.73 -9.58
C MET A 1 17.10 19.00 -9.10
N GLY A 2 18.27 18.83 -8.48
CA GLY A 2 19.14 19.92 -8.06
C GLY A 2 19.63 20.79 -9.22
N VAL A 3 20.13 21.98 -8.90
CA VAL A 3 20.72 22.91 -9.88
C VAL A 3 21.97 22.31 -10.52
N ASN A 4 22.19 22.58 -11.81
CA ASN A 4 23.41 22.15 -12.48
C ASN A 4 24.57 23.10 -12.11
N LEU A 5 25.60 22.56 -11.44
CA LEU A 5 26.75 23.32 -10.96
C LEU A 5 27.91 23.22 -11.94
N ASN A 6 28.57 24.35 -12.23
CA ASN A 6 29.79 24.36 -13.02
C ASN A 6 30.97 23.85 -12.15
N PRO A 7 31.61 22.73 -12.52
CA PRO A 7 32.67 22.12 -11.70
C PRO A 7 33.92 23.00 -11.65
N LEU A 8 34.65 22.93 -10.54
CA LEU A 8 35.91 23.66 -10.28
C LEU A 8 35.81 25.18 -10.45
N THR A 9 34.62 25.75 -10.29
CA THR A 9 34.37 27.19 -10.38
C THR A 9 33.43 27.68 -9.29
N VAL A 10 33.34 28.99 -9.17
CA VAL A 10 32.43 29.67 -8.24
C VAL A 10 31.04 29.75 -8.87
N ASN A 11 30.05 29.21 -8.16
CA ASN A 11 28.64 29.18 -8.55
C ASN A 11 27.85 30.12 -7.64
N GLN A 12 27.08 31.04 -8.23
CA GLN A 12 26.17 31.92 -7.50
C GLN A 12 24.76 31.35 -7.57
N ILE A 13 24.20 31.03 -6.41
CA ILE A 13 22.91 30.35 -6.28
C ILE A 13 21.94 31.27 -5.55
N PRO A 14 20.81 31.66 -6.18
CA PRO A 14 19.85 32.55 -5.53
C PRO A 14 19.08 31.83 -4.43
N LYS A 15 18.61 32.59 -3.44
CA LYS A 15 17.76 32.09 -2.34
C LYS A 15 16.59 31.24 -2.85
N GLY A 16 16.34 30.11 -2.18
CA GLY A 16 15.25 29.18 -2.46
C GLY A 16 15.57 28.11 -3.50
N THR A 17 16.73 28.19 -4.15
CA THR A 17 17.15 27.18 -5.14
C THR A 17 17.55 25.88 -4.46
N ILE A 18 17.06 24.75 -4.97
CA ILE A 18 17.49 23.41 -4.55
C ILE A 18 18.85 23.12 -5.17
N ILE A 19 19.84 22.89 -4.31
CA ILE A 19 21.22 22.57 -4.68
C ILE A 19 21.32 21.07 -4.99
N TYR A 20 20.88 20.24 -4.05
CA TYR A 20 20.75 18.78 -4.18
C TYR A 20 19.38 18.35 -3.70
N SER A 21 18.74 17.42 -4.40
CA SER A 21 17.51 16.77 -3.92
C SER A 21 17.87 15.45 -3.24
N GLU A 22 17.03 14.99 -2.32
CA GLU A 22 17.16 13.66 -1.70
C GLU A 22 17.11 12.53 -2.74
N ASN A 23 17.89 11.46 -2.53
CA ASN A 23 18.05 10.29 -3.40
C ASN A 23 18.69 10.55 -4.78
N GLU A 24 19.40 11.66 -4.96
CA GLU A 24 20.21 11.95 -6.15
C GLU A 24 21.63 11.37 -6.02
N GLN A 25 22.24 11.00 -7.14
CA GLN A 25 23.64 10.57 -7.15
C GLN A 25 24.54 11.76 -6.81
N VAL A 26 25.49 11.56 -5.89
CA VAL A 26 26.48 12.57 -5.53
C VAL A 26 27.48 12.74 -6.68
N THR A 27 27.39 13.86 -7.39
CA THR A 27 28.29 14.19 -8.51
C THR A 27 29.29 15.28 -8.15
N ASN A 28 29.03 16.04 -7.08
CA ASN A 28 29.86 17.14 -6.63
C ASN A 28 29.78 17.32 -5.10
N VAL A 29 30.90 17.68 -4.49
CA VAL A 29 30.98 18.21 -3.12
C VAL A 29 31.19 19.72 -3.21
N CYS A 30 30.51 20.53 -2.40
CA CYS A 30 30.64 21.98 -2.46
C CYS A 30 31.17 22.59 -1.16
N LEU A 31 32.06 23.58 -1.30
CA LEU A 31 32.44 24.49 -0.20
C LEU A 31 31.54 25.73 -0.24
N VAL A 32 30.91 26.06 0.89
CA VAL A 32 30.15 27.30 1.05
C VAL A 32 31.12 28.47 1.23
N VAL A 33 31.29 29.29 0.19
CA VAL A 33 32.20 30.46 0.19
C VAL A 33 31.52 31.69 0.78
N LYS A 34 30.21 31.84 0.57
CA LYS A 34 29.40 32.92 1.14
C LYS A 34 27.94 32.47 1.24
N GLY A 35 27.22 32.98 2.24
CA GLY A 35 25.81 32.68 2.45
C GLY A 35 25.58 31.45 3.33
N ARG A 36 24.33 30.98 3.34
CA ARG A 36 23.86 29.86 4.16
C ARG A 36 23.07 28.85 3.36
N VAL A 37 23.26 27.58 3.67
CA VAL A 37 22.54 26.45 3.05
C VAL A 37 21.71 25.76 4.13
N LEU A 38 20.44 25.53 3.84
CA LEU A 38 19.57 24.65 4.63
C LEU A 38 19.80 23.22 4.18
N ILE A 39 20.04 22.33 5.14
CA ILE A 39 20.13 20.89 4.93
C ILE A 39 18.98 20.27 5.70
N GLY A 40 18.12 19.50 5.04
CA GLY A 40 17.00 18.88 5.74
C GLY A 40 16.38 17.70 5.01
N ASN A 41 15.75 16.85 5.81
CA ASN A 41 15.00 15.67 5.40
C ASN A 41 13.84 15.42 6.39
N SER A 42 13.19 14.27 6.30
CA SER A 42 12.06 13.92 7.18
C SER A 42 12.41 13.90 8.67
N GLY A 43 13.67 13.70 9.04
CA GLY A 43 14.12 13.61 10.44
C GLY A 43 14.90 14.82 10.97
N SER A 44 15.31 15.75 10.11
CA SER A 44 16.24 16.80 10.53
C SER A 44 16.18 18.08 9.68
N LYS A 45 16.64 19.19 10.27
CA LYS A 45 16.80 20.49 9.63
C LYS A 45 17.92 21.27 10.32
N ILE A 46 18.99 21.53 9.58
CA ILE A 46 20.13 22.35 10.02
C ILE A 46 20.42 23.44 9.00
N ILE A 47 21.06 24.53 9.45
CA ILE A 47 21.51 25.62 8.58
C ILE A 47 23.02 25.76 8.74
N VAL A 48 23.72 25.68 7.62
CA VAL A 48 25.19 25.70 7.57
C VAL A 48 25.66 26.97 6.85
N GLY A 49 26.75 27.54 7.35
CA GLY A 49 27.27 28.82 6.87
C GLY A 49 28.58 28.70 6.08
N THR A 50 29.21 29.84 5.89
CA THR A 50 30.50 29.97 5.21
C THR A 50 31.59 29.10 5.85
N GLY A 51 32.39 28.44 5.02
CA GLY A 51 33.46 27.53 5.43
C GLY A 51 33.01 26.10 5.71
N SER A 52 31.73 25.78 5.50
CA SER A 52 31.22 24.40 5.59
C SER A 52 31.24 23.69 4.24
N PHE A 53 31.46 22.38 4.28
CA PHE A 53 31.31 21.50 3.13
C PHE A 53 29.93 20.85 3.11
N ILE A 54 29.32 20.76 1.93
CA ILE A 54 28.06 20.05 1.69
C ILE A 54 28.31 18.90 0.71
N GLY A 55 27.64 17.76 0.92
CA GLY A 55 27.79 16.55 0.11
C GLY A 55 28.91 15.59 0.54
N ILE A 56 29.72 15.90 1.56
CA ILE A 56 30.76 14.95 2.04
C ILE A 56 30.12 13.71 2.66
N SER A 57 29.21 13.88 3.64
CA SER A 57 28.54 12.74 4.28
C SER A 57 27.75 11.89 3.28
N ASP A 58 27.09 12.55 2.31
CA ASP A 58 26.32 11.88 1.27
C ASP A 58 27.19 11.02 0.33
N LEU A 59 28.46 11.39 0.14
CA LEU A 59 29.39 10.61 -0.68
C LEU A 59 29.71 9.24 -0.05
N TYR A 60 29.73 9.17 1.28
CA TYR A 60 29.94 7.91 2.01
C TYR A 60 28.70 7.01 2.01
N THR A 61 27.50 7.58 1.82
CA THR A 61 26.24 6.82 1.69
C THR A 61 25.91 6.45 0.23
N GLY A 62 26.62 7.03 -0.75
CA GLY A 62 26.47 6.75 -2.19
C GLY A 62 25.34 7.53 -2.88
N SER A 63 24.43 8.14 -2.12
CA SER A 63 23.38 9.04 -2.60
C SER A 63 23.11 10.14 -1.59
N THR A 64 22.49 11.23 -2.04
CA THR A 64 22.12 12.36 -1.18
C THR A 64 21.02 11.96 -0.21
N PHE A 65 21.35 11.95 1.07
CA PHE A 65 20.40 11.61 2.14
C PHE A 65 19.56 12.80 2.60
N ASN A 66 19.97 14.01 2.21
CA ASN A 66 19.31 15.27 2.56
C ASN A 66 18.99 16.09 1.31
N THR A 67 17.95 16.93 1.42
CA THR A 67 17.72 18.02 0.47
C THR A 67 18.51 19.26 0.92
N TYR A 68 19.22 19.88 -0.01
CA TYR A 68 20.04 21.07 0.22
C TYR A 68 19.44 22.27 -0.51
N ILE A 69 19.19 23.36 0.22
CA ILE A 69 18.50 24.54 -0.32
C ILE A 69 19.30 25.80 0.03
N ALA A 70 19.49 26.69 -0.94
CA ALA A 70 20.04 28.02 -0.70
C ALA A 70 19.11 28.81 0.26
N TYR A 71 19.53 29.00 1.51
CA TYR A 71 18.70 29.69 2.52
C TYR A 71 18.67 31.21 2.31
N GLU A 72 19.75 31.72 1.75
CA GLU A 72 19.91 33.08 1.21
C GLU A 72 20.70 32.98 -0.10
N ASP A 73 21.13 34.09 -0.70
CA ASP A 73 22.00 34.02 -1.86
C ASP A 73 23.35 33.40 -1.46
N VAL A 74 23.68 32.26 -2.06
CA VAL A 74 24.85 31.45 -1.70
C VAL A 74 25.89 31.51 -2.82
N VAL A 75 27.15 31.53 -2.43
CA VAL A 75 28.29 31.32 -3.33
C VAL A 75 28.94 29.99 -2.97
N LEU A 76 28.91 29.04 -3.90
CA LEU A 76 29.46 27.70 -3.75
C LEU A 76 30.69 27.51 -4.63
N TYR A 77 31.69 26.80 -4.14
CA TYR A 77 32.77 26.27 -4.98
C TYR A 77 32.57 24.76 -5.11
N ALA A 78 32.33 24.27 -6.33
CA ALA A 78 31.97 22.88 -6.60
C ALA A 78 33.20 22.04 -6.98
N PHE A 79 33.39 20.92 -6.29
CA PHE A 79 34.41 19.92 -6.59
C PHE A 79 33.73 18.68 -7.19
N PRO A 80 34.07 18.29 -8.44
CA PRO A 80 33.51 17.08 -9.03
C PRO A 80 34.03 15.85 -8.27
N VAL A 81 33.11 14.94 -7.94
CA VAL A 81 33.41 13.67 -7.28
C VAL A 81 32.60 12.55 -7.93
N SER A 82 33.16 11.35 -7.94
CA SER A 82 32.51 10.13 -8.40
C SER A 82 32.68 9.00 -7.38
N GLU A 83 33.79 8.99 -6.63
CA GLU A 83 34.11 8.01 -5.60
C GLU A 83 34.70 8.71 -4.35
N ILE A 84 34.75 8.02 -3.21
CA ILE A 84 35.22 8.60 -1.92
C ILE A 84 36.68 9.07 -2.03
N GLU A 85 37.48 8.36 -2.82
CA GLU A 85 38.88 8.65 -3.12
C GLU A 85 39.08 10.03 -3.77
N ASP A 86 38.05 10.59 -4.41
CA ASP A 86 38.11 11.93 -4.99
C ASP A 86 38.22 13.04 -3.94
N LEU A 87 37.83 12.78 -2.68
CA LEU A 87 38.04 13.72 -1.57
C LEU A 87 39.52 14.00 -1.34
N GLU A 88 40.42 13.04 -1.61
CA GLU A 88 41.85 13.26 -1.48
C GLU A 88 42.32 14.37 -2.42
N LYS A 89 41.77 14.45 -3.63
CA LYS A 89 42.09 15.50 -4.60
C LYS A 89 41.76 16.89 -4.04
N ILE A 90 40.65 17.01 -3.31
CA ILE A 90 40.26 18.24 -2.61
C ILE A 90 41.28 18.55 -1.49
N TYR A 91 41.66 17.55 -0.69
CA TYR A 91 42.60 17.72 0.42
C TYR A 91 44.05 17.99 -0.02
N TYR A 92 44.45 17.55 -1.21
CA TYR A 92 45.74 17.89 -1.82
C TYR A 92 45.72 19.28 -2.47
N ALA A 93 44.59 19.70 -3.03
CA ALA A 93 44.45 21.01 -3.66
C ALA A 93 44.66 22.18 -2.68
N ASN A 94 44.18 22.04 -1.44
CA ASN A 94 44.44 23.02 -0.38
C ASN A 94 44.47 22.36 1.00
N LYS A 95 45.61 22.47 1.69
CA LYS A 95 45.80 21.92 3.04
C LYS A 95 44.80 22.48 4.07
N ASP A 96 44.30 23.69 3.87
CA ASP A 96 43.31 24.31 4.75
C ASP A 96 41.93 23.62 4.66
N TYR A 97 41.60 22.98 3.54
CA TYR A 97 40.32 22.30 3.35
C TYR A 97 40.14 21.12 4.31
N ARG A 98 41.25 20.52 4.74
CA ARG A 98 41.24 19.41 5.70
C ARG A 98 40.68 19.84 7.05
N GLY A 99 41.24 20.92 7.63
CA GLY A 99 40.75 21.47 8.88
C GLY A 99 39.32 22.02 8.78
N LEU A 100 38.96 22.59 7.62
CA LEU A 100 37.60 23.07 7.37
C LEU A 100 36.57 21.92 7.28
N ALA A 101 36.92 20.81 6.61
CA ALA A 101 36.05 19.64 6.51
C ALA A 101 35.78 19.04 7.88
N ILE A 102 36.82 18.78 8.67
CA ILE A 102 36.69 18.26 10.05
C ILE A 102 35.86 19.21 10.92
N GLY A 103 36.21 20.51 10.91
CA GLY A 103 35.49 21.49 11.71
C GLY A 103 34.02 21.64 11.30
N ALA A 104 33.69 21.46 10.02
CA ALA A 104 32.32 21.47 9.53
C ALA A 104 31.54 20.23 9.98
N LEU A 105 32.10 19.04 9.79
CA LEU A 105 31.45 17.78 10.17
C LEU A 105 31.30 17.65 11.70
N SER A 106 32.27 18.14 12.49
CA SER A 106 32.11 18.20 13.96
C SER A 106 30.90 19.04 14.36
N ARG A 107 30.67 20.18 13.67
CA ARG A 107 29.46 20.99 13.88
C ARG A 107 28.20 20.24 13.48
N TYR A 108 28.23 19.45 12.41
CA TYR A 108 27.08 18.65 11.99
C TYR A 108 26.73 17.60 13.04
N VAL A 109 27.72 16.86 13.55
CA VAL A 109 27.53 15.90 14.66
C VAL A 109 26.84 16.57 15.85
N ALA A 110 27.28 17.76 16.26
CA ALA A 110 26.68 18.47 17.38
C ALA A 110 25.25 18.97 17.10
N GLU A 111 24.95 19.46 15.89
CA GLU A 111 23.59 19.89 15.55
C GLU A 111 22.63 18.70 15.44
N TYR A 112 23.05 17.59 14.83
CA TYR A 112 22.25 16.37 14.74
C TYR A 112 22.03 15.72 16.11
N ASP A 113 23.03 15.73 17.00
CA ASP A 113 22.85 15.27 18.40
C ASP A 113 21.78 16.09 19.14
N ARG A 114 21.73 17.41 18.94
CA ARG A 114 20.67 18.25 19.54
C ARG A 114 19.29 17.91 18.99
N ILE A 115 19.18 17.61 17.70
CA ILE A 115 17.92 17.16 17.08
C ILE A 115 17.51 15.82 17.68
N TYR A 116 18.43 14.85 17.72
CA TYR A 116 18.23 13.53 18.30
C TYR A 116 17.70 13.62 19.74
N GLN A 117 18.35 14.40 20.61
CA GLN A 117 17.91 14.56 21.99
C GLN A 117 16.52 15.18 22.11
N ALA A 118 16.20 16.16 21.25
CA ALA A 118 14.89 16.81 21.25
C ALA A 118 13.78 15.84 20.79
N LEU A 119 14.05 15.05 19.75
CA LEU A 119 13.13 14.02 19.26
C LEU A 119 12.94 12.91 20.30
N ASN A 120 14.02 12.38 20.87
CA ASN A 120 13.92 11.29 21.85
C ASN A 120 13.09 11.73 23.07
N LYS A 121 13.34 12.94 23.59
CA LYS A 121 12.54 13.50 24.68
C LYS A 121 11.09 13.69 24.28
N LYS A 122 10.82 14.24 23.09
CA LYS A 122 9.44 14.50 22.65
C LYS A 122 8.65 13.22 22.44
N LYS A 123 9.26 12.22 21.80
CA LYS A 123 8.72 10.86 21.62
C LYS A 123 8.27 10.24 22.93
N GLU A 124 9.16 10.17 23.92
CA GLU A 124 8.84 9.60 25.22
C GLU A 124 7.73 10.39 25.93
N SER A 125 7.81 11.72 25.89
CA SER A 125 6.80 12.58 26.53
C SER A 125 5.41 12.44 25.89
N LEU A 126 5.33 12.35 24.56
CA LEU A 126 4.06 12.21 23.83
C LEU A 126 3.44 10.83 24.05
N TYR A 127 4.25 9.77 23.99
CA TYR A 127 3.78 8.42 24.24
C TYR A 127 3.13 8.31 25.62
N ASN A 128 3.85 8.71 26.68
CA ASN A 128 3.33 8.68 28.04
C ASN A 128 2.08 9.57 28.18
N PHE A 129 2.10 10.76 27.60
CA PHE A 129 0.97 11.68 27.65
C PHE A 129 -0.29 11.08 27.00
N ILE A 130 -0.16 10.47 25.81
CA ILE A 130 -1.28 9.84 25.10
C ILE A 130 -1.85 8.68 25.91
N THR A 131 -1.00 7.77 26.41
CA THR A 131 -1.44 6.62 27.20
C THR A 131 -2.15 7.05 28.48
N ASP A 132 -1.59 8.01 29.22
CA ASP A 132 -2.19 8.52 30.46
C ASP A 132 -3.51 9.27 30.19
N THR A 133 -3.53 10.11 29.17
CA THR A 133 -4.70 10.93 28.82
C THR A 133 -5.85 10.07 28.29
N TYR A 134 -5.54 9.02 27.52
CA TYR A 134 -6.56 8.07 27.02
C TYR A 134 -7.16 7.24 28.15
N ALA A 135 -6.33 6.73 29.08
CA ALA A 135 -6.83 6.02 30.26
C ALA A 135 -7.78 6.90 31.09
N ARG A 136 -7.40 8.17 31.33
CA ARG A 136 -8.26 9.16 32.01
C ARG A 136 -9.53 9.47 31.23
N TYR A 137 -9.44 9.60 29.91
CA TYR A 137 -10.59 9.83 29.03
C TYR A 137 -11.63 8.72 29.19
N ILE A 138 -11.20 7.45 29.21
CA ILE A 138 -12.08 6.30 29.43
C ILE A 138 -12.71 6.32 30.83
N GLU A 139 -11.90 6.56 31.87
CA GLU A 139 -12.35 6.60 33.27
C GLU A 139 -13.42 7.68 33.48
N LEU A 140 -13.16 8.91 32.99
CA LEU A 140 -14.11 10.02 33.09
C LEU A 140 -15.38 9.75 32.27
N GLY A 141 -15.26 9.11 31.11
CA GLY A 141 -16.41 8.61 30.34
C GLY A 141 -17.35 7.75 31.17
N GLN A 142 -16.79 6.74 31.84
CA GLN A 142 -17.54 5.85 32.73
C GLN A 142 -18.14 6.59 33.92
N GLN A 143 -17.37 7.48 34.55
CA GLN A 143 -17.82 8.26 35.71
C GLN A 143 -19.02 9.16 35.39
N TYR A 144 -19.05 9.76 34.20
CA TYR A 144 -20.16 10.61 33.74
C TYR A 144 -21.30 9.84 33.05
N GLY A 145 -21.18 8.51 32.89
CA GLY A 145 -22.18 7.70 32.19
C GLY A 145 -22.30 8.04 30.70
N VAL A 146 -21.25 8.63 30.12
CA VAL A 146 -21.20 9.00 28.69
C VAL A 146 -20.37 7.94 27.96
N SER A 147 -20.92 7.36 26.90
CA SER A 147 -20.17 6.43 26.06
C SER A 147 -19.00 7.15 25.39
N VAL A 148 -17.79 6.80 25.79
CA VAL A 148 -16.56 7.24 25.12
C VAL A 148 -16.40 6.50 23.80
N LEU A 149 -15.94 7.21 22.78
CA LEU A 149 -15.62 6.61 21.49
C LEU A 149 -14.22 6.03 21.57
N PRO A 150 -13.99 4.79 21.13
CA PRO A 150 -12.64 4.26 21.01
C PRO A 150 -11.85 5.15 20.04
N ILE A 151 -10.60 5.43 20.39
CA ILE A 151 -9.68 6.14 19.50
C ILE A 151 -8.78 5.09 18.87
N ASP A 152 -8.81 5.03 17.54
CA ASP A 152 -8.12 4.00 16.78
C ASP A 152 -6.61 4.01 17.09
N ASN A 153 -6.01 2.81 17.10
CA ASN A 153 -4.57 2.58 17.28
C ASN A 153 -3.97 2.96 18.65
N VAL A 154 -4.77 3.33 19.66
CA VAL A 154 -4.23 3.61 21.01
C VAL A 154 -4.02 2.33 21.82
N ASP A 155 -4.94 1.38 21.75
CA ASP A 155 -4.86 0.12 22.52
C ASP A 155 -3.70 -0.78 22.05
N ASP A 156 -3.33 -0.68 20.76
CA ASP A 156 -2.20 -1.40 20.15
C ASP A 156 -0.92 -0.55 20.07
N LEU A 157 -0.87 0.61 20.75
CA LEU A 157 0.25 1.54 20.65
C LEU A 157 1.51 0.99 21.32
N ALA A 158 2.43 0.49 20.49
CA ALA A 158 3.73 0.00 20.94
C ALA A 158 4.66 1.16 21.31
N LYS A 159 5.45 0.96 22.37
CA LYS A 159 6.56 1.85 22.70
C LYS A 159 7.63 1.74 21.61
N TYR A 160 8.22 2.86 21.21
CA TYR A 160 9.31 2.86 20.24
C TYR A 160 10.55 2.14 20.78
N GLU A 161 11.03 1.17 20.01
CA GLU A 161 12.28 0.43 20.25
C GLU A 161 13.17 0.58 19.01
N SER A 162 14.46 0.81 19.22
CA SER A 162 15.46 0.89 18.15
C SER A 162 16.73 0.18 18.57
N ASP A 163 17.36 -0.50 17.62
CA ASP A 163 18.67 -1.14 17.77
C ASP A 163 19.83 -0.14 17.60
N PHE A 164 19.53 1.14 17.38
CA PHE A 164 20.53 2.20 17.22
C PHE A 164 21.41 2.34 18.48
N ASN A 165 22.71 2.12 18.29
CA ASN A 165 23.69 2.27 19.34
C ASN A 165 24.12 3.74 19.48
N TYR A 166 23.55 4.44 20.46
CA TYR A 166 23.89 5.85 20.73
C TYR A 166 25.27 5.98 21.41
N GLU A 167 26.31 6.18 20.60
CA GLU A 167 27.70 6.30 21.05
C GLU A 167 28.03 7.66 21.67
N ARG A 168 27.47 7.94 22.86
CA ARG A 168 27.60 9.24 23.55
C ARG A 168 29.04 9.75 23.66
N ASN A 169 29.99 8.88 23.98
CA ASN A 169 31.40 9.26 24.14
C ASN A 169 32.02 9.80 22.83
N LYS A 170 31.65 9.27 21.66
CA LYS A 170 32.14 9.77 20.37
C LYS A 170 31.52 11.12 20.02
N ILE A 171 30.24 11.31 20.33
CA ILE A 171 29.56 12.60 20.13
C ILE A 171 30.20 13.67 21.02
N ASP A 172 30.41 13.38 22.31
CA ASP A 172 31.05 14.32 23.24
C ASP A 172 32.48 14.67 22.79
N TYR A 173 33.22 13.70 22.26
CA TYR A 173 34.53 13.94 21.64
C TYR A 173 34.47 14.96 20.51
N TYR A 174 33.52 14.84 19.58
CA TYR A 174 33.35 15.78 18.47
C TYR A 174 32.80 17.15 18.91
N GLN A 175 32.04 17.20 20.01
CA GLN A 175 31.60 18.45 20.62
C GLN A 175 32.76 19.23 21.24
N GLU A 176 33.71 18.56 21.90
CA GLU A 176 34.94 19.21 22.37
C GLU A 176 35.80 19.69 21.19
N TYR A 177 35.77 18.96 20.07
CA TYR A 177 36.48 19.32 18.84
C TYR A 177 36.06 20.68 18.27
N ILE A 178 34.78 21.08 18.44
CA ILE A 178 34.27 22.39 18.02
C ILE A 178 34.93 23.54 18.79
N LYS A 179 35.39 23.29 20.02
CA LYS A 179 36.01 24.31 20.88
C LYS A 179 37.46 24.61 20.48
N ILE A 180 38.07 23.78 19.64
CA ILE A 180 39.44 23.99 19.16
C ILE A 180 39.45 25.11 18.10
N PRO A 181 40.31 26.14 18.24
CA PRO A 181 40.46 27.19 17.24
C PRO A 181 40.73 26.64 15.83
N MET A 182 40.06 27.20 14.82
CA MET A 182 40.11 26.71 13.44
C MET A 182 41.52 26.70 12.85
N ASP A 183 42.34 27.67 13.23
CA ASP A 183 43.74 27.82 12.84
C ASP A 183 44.61 26.68 13.40
N ILE A 184 44.31 26.17 14.60
CA ILE A 184 44.96 24.98 15.16
C ILE A 184 44.53 23.72 14.40
N LEU A 185 43.23 23.59 14.10
CA LEU A 185 42.71 22.46 13.32
C LEU A 185 43.32 22.40 11.92
N LYS A 186 43.37 23.54 11.24
CA LYS A 186 44.05 23.67 9.94
C LYS A 186 45.52 23.28 10.03
N ALA A 187 46.25 23.77 11.05
CA ALA A 187 47.65 23.44 11.23
C ALA A 187 47.87 21.94 11.50
N PHE A 188 47.04 21.32 12.35
CA PHE A 188 47.15 19.90 12.70
C PHE A 188 46.86 19.00 11.50
N TYR A 189 45.73 19.16 10.84
CA TYR A 189 45.33 18.31 9.71
C TYR A 189 46.08 18.61 8.40
N ALA A 190 46.75 19.77 8.30
CA ALA A 190 47.69 20.02 7.21
C ALA A 190 48.88 19.04 7.22
N THR A 191 49.21 18.41 8.37
CA THR A 191 50.40 17.56 8.51
C THR A 191 50.29 16.21 7.81
N ASN A 192 49.10 15.58 7.78
CA ASN A 192 48.90 14.25 7.21
C ASN A 192 47.47 14.09 6.69
N VAL A 193 47.33 13.72 5.41
CA VAL A 193 46.02 13.55 4.76
C VAL A 193 45.26 12.32 5.26
N ASN A 194 45.95 11.22 5.58
CA ASN A 194 45.30 9.97 6.02
C ASN A 194 44.57 10.17 7.36
N VAL A 195 45.14 11.00 8.24
CA VAL A 195 44.51 11.37 9.52
C VAL A 195 43.21 12.15 9.27
N THR A 196 43.18 13.01 8.25
CA THR A 196 41.96 13.70 7.82
C THR A 196 40.95 12.72 7.25
N THR A 197 41.35 11.88 6.30
CA THR A 197 40.44 10.96 5.59
C THR A 197 39.71 10.04 6.57
N TYR A 198 40.45 9.39 7.48
CA TYR A 198 39.85 8.49 8.47
C TYR A 198 38.87 9.21 9.41
N GLN A 199 39.24 10.42 9.86
CA GLN A 199 38.35 11.18 10.76
C GLN A 199 37.10 11.67 10.06
N VAL A 200 37.21 12.11 8.79
CA VAL A 200 36.06 12.50 7.96
C VAL A 200 35.12 11.32 7.76
N GLU A 201 35.65 10.14 7.46
CA GLU A 201 34.87 8.91 7.31
C GLU A 201 34.10 8.57 8.60
N GLU A 202 34.78 8.57 9.75
CA GLU A 202 34.12 8.29 11.04
C GLU A 202 33.00 9.30 11.35
N GLN A 203 33.22 10.59 11.10
CA GLN A 203 32.21 11.62 11.27
C GLN A 203 31.04 11.46 10.29
N ALA A 204 31.32 11.11 9.04
CA ALA A 204 30.30 10.90 8.01
C ALA A 204 29.37 9.73 8.38
N VAL A 205 29.94 8.61 8.82
CA VAL A 205 29.17 7.44 9.29
C VAL A 205 28.34 7.80 10.52
N LEU A 206 28.94 8.44 11.52
CA LEU A 206 28.22 8.87 12.74
C LEU A 206 27.06 9.82 12.42
N ILE A 207 27.25 10.75 11.49
CA ILE A 207 26.19 11.64 11.02
C ILE A 207 25.07 10.83 10.37
N SER A 208 25.41 9.91 9.46
CA SER A 208 24.42 9.06 8.78
C SER A 208 23.56 8.27 9.77
N ASP A 209 24.18 7.66 10.77
CA ASP A 209 23.48 6.85 11.76
C ASP A 209 22.54 7.70 12.64
N ILE A 210 23.03 8.86 13.12
CA ILE A 210 22.20 9.78 13.93
C ILE A 210 21.02 10.31 13.11
N VAL A 211 21.24 10.70 11.85
CA VAL A 211 20.16 11.27 11.02
C VAL A 211 19.13 10.19 10.67
N SER A 212 19.57 8.96 10.38
CA SER A 212 18.67 7.83 10.11
C SER A 212 17.76 7.54 11.30
N GLU A 213 18.32 7.52 12.51
CA GLU A 213 17.52 7.34 13.73
C GLU A 213 16.58 8.54 13.99
N CYS A 214 17.00 9.76 13.64
CA CYS A 214 16.11 10.92 13.71
C CYS A 214 14.92 10.81 12.75
N VAL A 215 15.10 10.23 11.56
CA VAL A 215 14.01 9.96 10.60
C VAL A 215 13.00 9.00 11.23
N GLU A 216 13.44 7.86 11.74
CA GLU A 216 12.56 6.87 12.38
C GLU A 216 11.79 7.47 13.57
N MET A 217 12.49 8.18 14.46
CA MET A 217 11.84 8.87 15.58
C MET A 217 10.84 9.93 15.14
N SER A 218 11.13 10.68 14.08
CA SER A 218 10.22 11.71 13.57
C SER A 218 8.93 11.11 13.01
N LEU A 219 9.01 10.01 12.26
CA LEU A 219 7.85 9.30 11.71
C LEU A 219 6.97 8.72 12.82
N TYR A 220 7.59 8.17 13.86
CA TYR A 220 6.86 7.72 15.04
C TYR A 220 6.18 8.88 15.78
N ILE A 221 6.82 10.05 15.89
CA ILE A 221 6.18 11.25 16.47
C ILE A 221 5.01 11.72 15.59
N VAL A 222 5.09 11.64 14.25
CA VAL A 222 3.96 11.95 13.35
C VAL A 222 2.78 11.03 13.67
N HIS A 223 3.01 9.73 13.84
CA HIS A 223 1.96 8.79 14.22
C HIS A 223 1.31 9.15 15.57
N LEU A 224 2.11 9.48 16.59
CA LEU A 224 1.59 9.96 17.88
C LEU A 224 0.80 11.28 17.76
N PHE A 225 1.25 12.18 16.88
CA PHE A 225 0.57 13.45 16.63
C PHE A 225 -0.81 13.25 16.01
N GLU A 226 -0.96 12.30 15.09
CA GLU A 226 -2.25 11.97 14.45
C GLU A 226 -3.29 11.38 15.43
N ILE A 227 -2.82 10.70 16.49
CA ILE A 227 -3.67 10.24 17.60
C ILE A 227 -4.19 11.42 18.42
N LEU A 228 -3.35 12.44 18.66
CA LEU A 228 -3.77 13.66 19.37
C LEU A 228 -4.79 14.44 18.54
N ILE A 229 -4.51 14.64 17.26
CA ILE A 229 -5.36 15.42 16.36
C ILE A 229 -5.24 15.00 14.90
N ASN A 230 -6.39 14.88 14.23
CA ASN A 230 -6.47 14.62 12.79
C ASN A 230 -7.74 15.24 12.17
N SER A 231 -7.79 15.28 10.83
CA SER A 231 -8.94 15.80 10.10
C SER A 231 -10.11 14.81 9.99
N THR A 232 -9.84 13.51 9.86
CA THR A 232 -10.81 12.54 9.32
C THR A 232 -11.31 11.46 10.29
N GLU A 233 -10.62 11.21 11.40
CA GLU A 233 -10.90 10.10 12.32
C GLU A 233 -11.26 10.61 13.73
N ALA A 234 -11.63 9.69 14.63
CA ALA A 234 -11.70 9.97 16.05
C ALA A 234 -10.27 10.19 16.58
N CYS A 235 -10.05 11.30 17.28
CA CYS A 235 -8.76 11.63 17.89
C CYS A 235 -8.97 12.10 19.33
N LEU A 236 -7.90 12.12 20.12
CA LEU A 236 -7.98 12.43 21.55
C LEU A 236 -8.52 13.83 21.82
N PHE A 237 -8.11 14.84 21.03
CA PHE A 237 -8.63 16.21 21.15
C PHE A 237 -10.16 16.27 20.97
N LYS A 238 -10.69 15.73 19.86
CA LYS A 238 -12.12 15.68 19.57
C LYS A 238 -12.88 14.87 20.63
N GLY A 239 -12.34 13.72 21.04
CA GLY A 239 -12.95 12.83 22.02
C GLY A 239 -13.13 13.50 23.38
N VAL A 240 -12.07 14.10 23.92
CA VAL A 240 -12.09 14.80 25.21
C VAL A 240 -12.96 16.06 25.13
N ALA A 241 -12.87 16.84 24.05
CA ALA A 241 -13.70 18.02 23.86
C ALA A 241 -15.20 17.65 23.81
N LYS A 242 -15.56 16.57 23.12
CA LYS A 242 -16.94 16.05 23.09
C LYS A 242 -17.41 15.61 24.47
N LEU A 243 -16.58 14.86 25.21
CA LEU A 243 -16.89 14.44 26.57
C LEU A 243 -17.10 15.64 27.51
N ALA A 244 -16.31 16.71 27.34
CA ALA A 244 -16.47 17.96 28.09
C ALA A 244 -17.81 18.64 27.79
N ILE A 245 -18.26 18.64 26.53
CA ILE A 245 -19.55 19.19 26.11
C ILE A 245 -20.70 18.34 26.64
N ASP A 246 -20.64 17.02 26.48
CA ASP A 246 -21.72 16.13 26.86
C ASP A 246 -21.89 16.06 28.38
N SER A 247 -20.80 16.12 29.15
CA SER A 247 -20.84 16.19 30.63
C SER A 247 -21.34 17.54 31.18
N SER A 248 -21.28 18.62 30.39
CA SER A 248 -21.78 19.94 30.81
C SER A 248 -23.31 20.02 30.96
N LYS A 249 -24.05 19.04 30.40
CA LYS A 249 -25.52 18.99 30.37
C LYS A 249 -26.16 18.82 31.76
N ASP A 250 -25.47 18.23 32.75
CA ASP A 250 -26.06 17.89 34.06
C ASP A 250 -25.50 18.66 35.28
N LYS A 251 -24.26 19.21 35.26
CA LYS A 251 -23.63 19.85 36.44
C LYS A 251 -22.71 21.06 36.17
N GLY A 252 -22.84 21.72 35.01
CA GLY A 252 -21.98 22.85 34.62
C GLY A 252 -20.62 22.42 34.06
N MET A 253 -19.84 23.39 33.55
CA MET A 253 -18.55 23.12 32.88
C MET A 253 -17.56 22.35 33.79
N ASN A 254 -17.11 21.20 33.30
CA ASN A 254 -16.15 20.38 34.01
C ASN A 254 -14.72 20.89 33.80
N LYS A 255 -14.16 21.50 34.85
CA LYS A 255 -12.81 22.08 34.84
C LYS A 255 -11.71 21.05 34.53
N GLU A 256 -11.91 19.79 34.91
CA GLU A 256 -10.92 18.73 34.68
C GLU A 256 -10.81 18.37 33.19
N LEU A 257 -11.95 18.20 32.51
CA LEU A 257 -11.96 17.92 31.07
C LEU A 257 -11.47 19.11 30.24
N ILE A 258 -11.73 20.35 30.66
CA ILE A 258 -11.17 21.54 30.02
C ILE A 258 -9.65 21.59 30.18
N SER A 259 -9.13 21.26 31.36
CA SER A 259 -7.67 21.15 31.59
C SER A 259 -7.06 20.11 30.66
N MET A 260 -7.71 18.96 30.47
CA MET A 260 -7.24 17.95 29.52
C MET A 260 -7.22 18.46 28.08
N VAL A 261 -8.23 19.21 27.65
CA VAL A 261 -8.25 19.85 26.31
C VAL A 261 -7.08 20.84 26.17
N ASP A 262 -6.80 21.64 27.20
CA ASP A 262 -5.68 22.59 27.21
C ASP A 262 -4.32 21.90 27.14
N GLU A 263 -4.14 20.83 27.92
CA GLU A 263 -2.92 20.02 27.91
C GLU A 263 -2.69 19.37 26.54
N ILE A 264 -3.74 18.85 25.89
CA ILE A 264 -3.66 18.29 24.53
C ILE A 264 -3.23 19.38 23.53
N LYS A 265 -3.83 20.58 23.60
CA LYS A 265 -3.44 21.72 22.74
C LYS A 265 -1.98 22.10 22.93
N GLU A 266 -1.52 22.18 24.16
CA GLU A 266 -0.12 22.50 24.47
C GLU A 266 0.84 21.43 23.89
N GLN A 267 0.46 20.15 23.95
CA GLN A 267 1.24 19.08 23.32
C GLN A 267 1.26 19.20 21.81
N ILE A 268 0.14 19.56 21.17
CA ILE A 268 0.06 19.79 19.72
C ILE A 268 0.99 20.94 19.32
N PHE A 269 0.84 22.12 19.93
CA PHE A 269 1.65 23.30 19.61
C PHE A 269 3.14 23.08 19.85
N SER A 270 3.51 22.42 20.96
CA SER A 270 4.92 22.14 21.25
C SER A 270 5.52 21.14 20.26
N THR A 271 4.72 20.22 19.71
CA THR A 271 5.15 19.30 18.64
C THR A 271 5.33 20.03 17.31
N GLU A 272 4.34 20.84 16.91
CA GLU A 272 4.43 21.68 15.70
C GLU A 272 5.65 22.59 15.74
N LYS A 273 5.89 23.24 16.87
CA LYS A 273 7.06 24.10 17.08
C LYS A 273 8.37 23.32 16.91
N LEU A 274 8.47 22.13 17.49
CA LEU A 274 9.65 21.27 17.33
C LEU A 274 9.89 20.93 15.85
N PHE A 275 8.85 20.54 15.12
CA PHE A 275 8.95 20.21 13.69
C PHE A 275 9.39 21.44 12.88
N ILE A 276 8.79 22.61 13.10
CA ILE A 276 9.16 23.85 12.40
C ILE A 276 10.63 24.22 12.65
N GLU A 277 11.11 24.06 13.89
CA GLU A 277 12.46 24.44 14.29
C GLU A 277 13.53 23.44 13.86
N LYS A 278 13.24 22.13 13.92
CA LYS A 278 14.24 21.06 13.88
C LYS A 278 14.06 20.04 12.76
N ILE A 279 12.96 20.05 12.04
CA ILE A 279 12.62 19.05 11.02
C ILE A 279 12.20 19.75 9.71
N TYR A 280 12.52 19.16 8.56
CA TYR A 280 12.12 19.72 7.27
C TYR A 280 10.71 19.29 6.85
N LEU A 281 10.26 18.11 7.27
CA LEU A 281 8.88 17.64 7.17
C LEU A 281 7.91 18.60 7.89
N LYS A 282 6.81 18.94 7.23
CA LYS A 282 5.74 19.77 7.80
C LYS A 282 4.63 18.89 8.33
N LEU A 283 4.22 19.15 9.56
CA LEU A 283 2.97 18.62 10.10
C LEU A 283 1.77 19.34 9.48
N ASN A 284 0.62 18.65 9.47
CA ASN A 284 -0.65 19.27 9.11
C ASN A 284 -1.04 20.29 10.19
N SER A 285 -1.46 21.48 9.77
CA SER A 285 -1.89 22.55 10.67
C SER A 285 -3.37 22.41 10.99
N TYR A 286 -3.70 22.30 12.28
CA TYR A 286 -5.09 22.18 12.75
C TYR A 286 -5.56 23.39 13.58
N ASN A 287 -4.82 24.51 13.53
CA ASN A 287 -5.02 25.66 14.41
C ASN A 287 -6.42 26.28 14.32
N GLU A 288 -6.91 26.57 13.11
CA GLU A 288 -8.25 27.15 12.90
C GLU A 288 -9.35 26.21 13.45
N PHE A 289 -9.22 24.91 13.19
CA PHE A 289 -10.14 23.87 13.65
C PHE A 289 -10.13 23.70 15.17
N MET A 290 -8.95 23.68 15.78
CA MET A 290 -8.80 23.62 17.24
C MET A 290 -9.36 24.86 17.93
N GLU A 291 -9.10 26.05 17.39
CA GLU A 291 -9.61 27.31 17.92
C GLU A 291 -11.13 27.36 17.85
N GLU A 292 -11.75 26.94 16.75
CA GLU A 292 -13.20 26.86 16.61
C GLU A 292 -13.82 25.95 17.70
N ILE A 293 -13.32 24.72 17.83
CA ILE A 293 -13.79 23.78 18.86
C ILE A 293 -13.61 24.35 20.27
N TYR A 294 -12.46 24.97 20.53
CA TYR A 294 -12.14 25.49 21.85
C TYR A 294 -12.96 26.74 22.23
N ILE A 295 -13.19 27.66 21.29
CA ILE A 295 -14.06 28.82 21.49
C ILE A 295 -15.51 28.36 21.72
N ASN A 296 -15.95 27.36 20.96
CA ASN A 296 -17.29 26.79 21.11
C ASN A 296 -17.46 26.05 22.45
N LEU A 297 -16.40 25.37 22.92
CA LEU A 297 -16.35 24.78 24.27
C LEU A 297 -16.60 25.86 25.34
N LEU A 298 -15.93 27.00 25.25
CA LEU A 298 -15.99 28.07 26.27
C LEU A 298 -17.25 28.95 26.19
N SER A 299 -17.87 29.07 25.02
CA SER A 299 -19.02 29.97 24.79
C SER A 299 -20.38 29.37 25.11
N GLY A 300 -20.48 28.04 25.30
CA GLY A 300 -21.73 27.37 25.73
C GLY A 300 -22.89 27.48 24.73
N VAL A 301 -22.61 27.75 23.45
CA VAL A 301 -23.63 27.87 22.39
C VAL A 301 -24.11 26.47 21.98
N ASN A 302 -25.43 26.36 21.76
CA ASN A 302 -26.23 25.18 21.41
C ASN A 302 -25.48 23.84 21.13
N ASN A 303 -25.34 23.01 22.16
CA ASN A 303 -24.63 21.72 22.18
C ASN A 303 -25.05 20.68 21.10
N GLN A 304 -26.18 20.87 20.41
CA GLN A 304 -26.68 19.94 19.37
C GLN A 304 -26.02 20.14 18.00
N GLU A 305 -25.70 21.39 17.60
CA GLU A 305 -24.94 21.67 16.36
C GLU A 305 -23.47 21.29 16.51
N ILE A 306 -22.93 21.34 17.74
CA ILE A 306 -21.51 21.04 18.02
C ILE A 306 -21.26 19.52 18.03
N SER A 307 -22.17 18.71 18.59
CA SER A 307 -22.06 17.24 18.56
C SER A 307 -22.11 16.69 17.12
N SER A 308 -22.86 17.38 16.24
CA SER A 308 -22.95 17.07 14.81
C SER A 308 -21.74 17.57 14.01
N LYS A 309 -21.20 18.78 14.29
CA LYS A 309 -19.93 19.28 13.71
C LYS A 309 -18.70 18.46 14.13
N MET A 310 -18.61 18.02 15.38
CA MET A 310 -17.53 17.15 15.88
C MET A 310 -17.59 15.72 15.30
N GLN A 311 -18.74 15.32 14.75
CA GLN A 311 -18.89 14.09 13.97
C GLN A 311 -18.63 14.28 12.48
N MET A 312 -18.53 15.52 11.98
CA MET A 312 -18.25 15.76 10.57
C MET A 312 -16.78 15.49 10.27
N LYS A 313 -16.56 14.54 9.35
CA LYS A 313 -15.25 14.13 8.83
C LYS A 313 -14.53 15.23 8.04
N TYR A 314 -15.24 16.31 7.68
CA TYR A 314 -14.77 17.40 6.80
C TYR A 314 -15.26 18.77 7.31
N SER A 315 -14.50 19.85 7.05
CA SER A 315 -14.89 21.21 7.46
C SER A 315 -16.11 21.71 6.68
N GLU A 316 -16.84 22.71 7.20
CA GLU A 316 -17.96 23.34 6.46
C GLU A 316 -17.49 23.97 5.14
N LYS A 317 -16.26 24.50 5.11
CA LYS A 317 -15.67 25.09 3.91
C LYS A 317 -15.36 24.04 2.84
N ASP A 318 -14.78 22.91 3.26
CA ASP A 318 -14.49 21.77 2.37
C ASP A 318 -15.77 21.11 1.86
N THR A 319 -16.77 21.00 2.72
CA THR A 319 -18.11 20.50 2.38
C THR A 319 -18.81 21.39 1.36
N THR A 320 -18.71 22.71 1.54
CA THR A 320 -19.30 23.69 0.61
C THR A 320 -18.58 23.66 -0.74
N LEU A 321 -17.24 23.57 -0.74
CA LEU A 321 -16.45 23.43 -1.96
C LEU A 321 -16.82 22.16 -2.72
N ALA A 322 -16.78 21.00 -2.05
CA ALA A 322 -17.13 19.72 -2.66
C ALA A 322 -18.56 19.74 -3.22
N SER A 323 -19.53 20.24 -2.45
CA SER A 323 -20.92 20.36 -2.91
C SER A 323 -21.06 21.25 -4.14
N SER A 324 -20.31 22.35 -4.22
CA SER A 324 -20.34 23.25 -5.38
C SER A 324 -19.71 22.64 -6.64
N GLU A 325 -18.63 21.86 -6.50
CA GLU A 325 -17.99 21.19 -7.63
C GLU A 325 -18.81 19.98 -8.12
N MET A 326 -19.54 19.32 -7.22
CA MET A 326 -20.40 18.18 -7.52
C MET A 326 -21.77 18.57 -8.08
N GLU A 327 -22.10 19.86 -8.17
CA GLU A 327 -23.39 20.31 -8.68
C GLU A 327 -23.58 19.94 -10.16
N ASN A 328 -24.69 19.30 -10.50
CA ASN A 328 -24.99 18.78 -11.84
C ASN A 328 -23.96 17.76 -12.35
N SER A 329 -23.46 16.87 -11.49
CA SER A 329 -22.39 15.90 -11.84
C SER A 329 -22.75 15.04 -13.04
N LEU A 330 -24.01 14.60 -13.15
CA LEU A 330 -24.48 13.83 -14.31
C LEU A 330 -24.26 14.59 -15.62
N LYS A 331 -24.61 15.88 -15.65
CA LYS A 331 -24.42 16.72 -16.83
C LYS A 331 -22.92 16.92 -17.13
N GLN A 332 -22.11 17.19 -16.09
CA GLN A 332 -20.66 17.34 -16.25
C GLN A 332 -20.03 16.10 -16.90
N ILE A 333 -20.39 14.89 -16.45
CA ILE A 333 -19.88 13.63 -17.00
C ILE A 333 -20.35 13.43 -18.46
N LEU A 334 -21.62 13.67 -18.75
CA LEU A 334 -22.17 13.50 -20.10
C LEU A 334 -21.56 14.51 -21.10
N ASP A 335 -21.46 15.78 -20.72
CA ASP A 335 -20.81 16.82 -21.53
C ASP A 335 -19.32 16.49 -21.75
N TYR A 336 -18.66 15.93 -20.73
CA TYR A 336 -17.27 15.48 -20.85
C TYR A 336 -17.12 14.31 -21.84
N SER A 337 -18.08 13.38 -21.89
CA SER A 337 -18.07 12.23 -22.80
C SER A 337 -18.20 12.57 -24.29
N ARG A 338 -18.72 13.77 -24.63
CA ARG A 338 -19.01 14.22 -26.01
C ARG A 338 -19.86 13.22 -26.82
N ILE A 339 -20.80 12.55 -26.15
CA ILE A 339 -21.86 11.83 -26.85
C ILE A 339 -22.86 12.80 -27.47
N ASP A 340 -23.67 12.33 -28.41
CA ASP A 340 -24.67 13.16 -29.05
C ASP A 340 -25.70 13.65 -28.04
N GLN A 341 -26.20 14.88 -28.23
CA GLN A 341 -27.13 15.50 -27.30
C GLN A 341 -28.39 14.64 -27.08
N GLU A 342 -28.90 13.99 -28.12
CA GLU A 342 -30.03 13.07 -28.02
C GLU A 342 -29.71 11.85 -27.14
N GLU A 343 -28.49 11.32 -27.23
CA GLU A 343 -28.04 10.20 -26.38
C GLU A 343 -27.86 10.63 -24.92
N ALA A 344 -27.31 11.82 -24.69
CA ALA A 344 -27.19 12.42 -23.36
C ALA A 344 -28.55 12.62 -22.71
N GLU A 345 -29.49 13.26 -23.41
CA GLU A 345 -30.86 13.47 -22.93
C GLU A 345 -31.59 12.15 -22.65
N ALA A 346 -31.39 11.13 -23.50
CA ALA A 346 -31.95 9.81 -23.28
C ALA A 346 -31.37 9.13 -22.03
N TYR A 347 -30.07 9.26 -21.77
CA TYR A 347 -29.45 8.71 -20.56
C TYR A 347 -29.87 9.47 -19.29
N THR A 348 -29.95 10.80 -19.35
CA THR A 348 -30.47 11.62 -18.25
C THR A 348 -31.90 11.21 -17.87
N LYS A 349 -32.76 10.93 -18.85
CA LYS A 349 -34.11 10.40 -18.58
C LYS A 349 -34.08 9.06 -17.84
N LEU A 350 -33.20 8.14 -18.22
CA LEU A 350 -33.06 6.85 -17.54
C LEU A 350 -32.60 7.01 -16.08
N ILE A 351 -31.63 7.89 -15.83
CA ILE A 351 -31.15 8.16 -14.47
C ILE A 351 -32.25 8.81 -13.62
N ASN A 352 -33.00 9.76 -14.19
CA ASN A 352 -34.14 10.38 -13.49
C ASN A 352 -35.27 9.39 -13.22
N GLU A 353 -35.58 8.47 -14.15
CA GLU A 353 -36.52 7.37 -13.91
C GLU A 353 -36.02 6.47 -12.76
N PHE A 354 -34.73 6.22 -12.67
CA PHE A 354 -34.13 5.39 -11.61
C PHE A 354 -34.15 6.07 -10.25
N LYS A 355 -33.83 7.38 -10.18
CA LYS A 355 -33.95 8.20 -8.96
C LYS A 355 -35.37 8.15 -8.38
N ASN A 356 -36.38 8.19 -9.25
CA ASN A 356 -37.79 8.20 -8.87
C ASN A 356 -38.39 6.80 -8.58
N LEU A 357 -37.59 5.72 -8.65
CA LEU A 357 -38.06 4.41 -8.23
C LEU A 357 -38.31 4.40 -6.71
N ARG A 358 -39.53 4.01 -6.32
CA ARG A 358 -39.90 3.81 -4.91
C ARG A 358 -39.06 2.72 -4.24
N ASP A 359 -38.76 1.66 -4.97
CA ASP A 359 -37.91 0.56 -4.52
C ASP A 359 -36.87 0.26 -5.61
N LYS A 360 -35.62 0.67 -5.37
CA LYS A 360 -34.50 0.46 -6.29
C LYS A 360 -34.10 -1.02 -6.40
N TYR A 361 -34.50 -1.84 -5.43
CA TYR A 361 -34.29 -3.30 -5.38
C TYR A 361 -35.44 -4.11 -5.98
N SER A 362 -36.47 -3.44 -6.50
CA SER A 362 -37.61 -4.12 -7.08
C SER A 362 -37.17 -5.10 -8.16
N SER A 363 -37.64 -6.33 -8.03
CA SER A 363 -37.44 -7.40 -9.00
C SER A 363 -38.47 -7.40 -10.12
N GLU A 364 -39.37 -6.41 -10.17
CA GLU A 364 -40.34 -6.24 -11.25
C GLU A 364 -39.67 -6.03 -12.62
N ASP A 365 -40.34 -6.45 -13.69
CA ASP A 365 -39.82 -6.36 -15.06
C ASP A 365 -39.48 -4.92 -15.46
N THR A 366 -40.27 -3.94 -15.04
CA THR A 366 -40.06 -2.52 -15.32
C THR A 366 -38.75 -2.01 -14.72
N ALA A 367 -38.54 -2.20 -13.42
CA ALA A 367 -37.32 -1.80 -12.73
C ALA A 367 -36.08 -2.56 -13.24
N ARG A 368 -36.24 -3.86 -13.54
CA ARG A 368 -35.16 -4.69 -14.10
C ARG A 368 -34.76 -4.22 -15.51
N MET A 369 -35.72 -3.90 -16.35
CA MET A 369 -35.48 -3.38 -17.70
C MET A 369 -34.85 -1.98 -17.67
N LEU A 370 -35.24 -1.13 -16.71
CA LEU A 370 -34.62 0.16 -16.50
C LEU A 370 -33.13 0.03 -16.16
N ARG A 371 -32.78 -0.77 -15.14
CA ARG A 371 -31.38 -1.03 -14.76
C ARG A 371 -30.56 -1.62 -15.92
N LYS A 372 -31.16 -2.52 -16.70
CA LYS A 372 -30.51 -3.09 -17.90
C LYS A 372 -30.21 -2.01 -18.95
N ARG A 373 -31.15 -1.12 -19.25
CA ARG A 373 -30.97 -0.01 -20.21
C ARG A 373 -29.88 0.98 -19.75
N ILE A 374 -29.81 1.26 -18.45
CA ILE A 374 -28.74 2.06 -17.85
C ILE A 374 -27.40 1.35 -18.07
N ALA A 375 -27.31 0.08 -17.70
CA ALA A 375 -26.07 -0.70 -17.84
C ALA A 375 -25.59 -0.83 -19.29
N GLU A 376 -26.48 -0.92 -20.27
CA GLU A 376 -26.13 -0.99 -21.69
C GLU A 376 -25.44 0.28 -22.19
N LYS A 377 -25.87 1.46 -21.72
CA LYS A 377 -25.29 2.75 -22.13
C LYS A 377 -24.07 3.15 -21.30
N PHE A 378 -24.04 2.77 -20.02
CA PHE A 378 -22.97 3.13 -19.08
C PHE A 378 -21.57 2.86 -19.61
N TYR A 379 -21.30 1.66 -20.15
CA TYR A 379 -19.94 1.28 -20.57
C TYR A 379 -19.44 2.03 -21.81
N ASN A 380 -20.35 2.47 -22.69
CA ASN A 380 -19.99 3.34 -23.81
C ASN A 380 -19.61 4.73 -23.30
N ILE A 381 -20.41 5.31 -22.39
CA ILE A 381 -20.08 6.58 -21.73
C ILE A 381 -18.74 6.46 -21.00
N TYR A 382 -18.53 5.36 -20.26
CA TYR A 382 -17.30 5.10 -19.52
C TYR A 382 -16.07 5.08 -20.44
N GLU A 383 -16.14 4.36 -21.56
CA GLU A 383 -15.06 4.33 -22.56
C GLU A 383 -14.74 5.74 -23.10
N ARG A 384 -15.77 6.51 -23.47
CA ARG A 384 -15.59 7.88 -24.01
C ARG A 384 -14.94 8.81 -23.00
N VAL A 385 -15.40 8.78 -21.75
CA VAL A 385 -14.86 9.57 -20.64
C VAL A 385 -13.42 9.16 -20.35
N PHE A 386 -13.12 7.86 -20.28
CA PHE A 386 -11.78 7.34 -20.03
C PHE A 386 -10.77 7.81 -21.09
N ILE A 387 -11.08 7.64 -22.38
CA ILE A 387 -10.17 8.03 -23.47
C ILE A 387 -9.84 9.52 -23.39
N ARG A 388 -10.84 10.36 -23.10
CA ARG A 388 -10.63 11.80 -22.95
C ARG A 388 -9.81 12.15 -21.71
N ALA A 389 -10.11 11.55 -20.56
CA ALA A 389 -9.36 11.75 -19.32
C ALA A 389 -7.88 11.35 -19.48
N TYR A 390 -7.61 10.28 -20.23
CA TYR A 390 -6.24 9.88 -20.55
C TYR A 390 -5.51 10.91 -21.43
N GLU A 391 -6.20 11.48 -22.42
CA GLU A 391 -5.63 12.48 -23.33
C GLU A 391 -5.38 13.84 -22.64
N GLU A 392 -6.27 14.28 -21.76
CA GLU A 392 -6.19 15.58 -21.05
C GLU A 392 -5.23 15.53 -19.82
N LYS A 393 -4.86 14.33 -19.35
CA LYS A 393 -3.98 14.02 -18.19
C LYS A 393 -4.44 14.49 -16.81
N ASN A 394 -5.14 15.62 -16.71
CA ASN A 394 -5.65 16.20 -15.46
C ASN A 394 -7.18 16.37 -15.53
N PRO A 395 -7.96 15.28 -15.46
CA PRO A 395 -9.41 15.37 -15.38
C PRO A 395 -9.85 16.08 -14.09
N ILE A 396 -11.03 16.70 -14.12
CA ILE A 396 -11.67 17.25 -12.91
C ILE A 396 -12.06 16.12 -11.95
N ARG A 397 -12.20 16.43 -10.65
CA ARG A 397 -12.44 15.44 -9.60
C ARG A 397 -13.66 14.54 -9.86
N ILE A 398 -14.73 15.11 -10.41
CA ILE A 398 -15.97 14.37 -10.76
C ILE A 398 -15.71 13.25 -11.76
N ILE A 399 -14.83 13.48 -12.73
CA ILE A 399 -14.46 12.48 -13.74
C ILE A 399 -13.64 11.36 -13.12
N ASP A 400 -12.73 11.68 -12.19
CA ASP A 400 -12.00 10.66 -11.44
C ASP A 400 -12.94 9.81 -10.56
N MET A 401 -13.88 10.44 -9.88
CA MET A 401 -14.89 9.73 -9.09
C MET A 401 -15.74 8.79 -9.97
N PHE A 402 -16.13 9.22 -11.16
CA PHE A 402 -16.85 8.37 -12.11
C PHE A 402 -15.99 7.18 -12.56
N LEU A 403 -14.73 7.41 -12.95
CA LEU A 403 -13.84 6.37 -13.46
C LEU A 403 -13.41 5.38 -12.37
N ASN A 404 -13.12 5.85 -11.16
CA ASN A 404 -12.53 5.04 -10.09
C ASN A 404 -13.57 4.45 -9.15
N TYR A 405 -14.75 5.09 -9.00
CA TYR A 405 -15.75 4.70 -8.00
C TYR A 405 -17.13 4.36 -8.60
N GLY A 406 -17.41 4.74 -9.85
CA GLY A 406 -18.73 4.52 -10.46
C GLY A 406 -19.76 5.56 -10.04
N TYR A 407 -19.28 6.72 -9.57
CA TYR A 407 -20.10 7.86 -9.23
C TYR A 407 -20.73 8.48 -10.48
N MET A 408 -22.03 8.78 -10.45
CA MET A 408 -22.73 9.35 -11.61
C MET A 408 -23.46 10.67 -11.30
N ASP A 409 -24.06 10.78 -10.12
CA ASP A 409 -24.96 11.89 -9.80
C ASP A 409 -25.03 12.09 -8.28
N GLU A 410 -25.03 13.34 -7.83
CA GLU A 410 -25.06 13.77 -6.44
C GLU A 410 -26.38 13.44 -5.72
N GLU A 411 -27.50 13.32 -6.44
CA GLU A 411 -28.81 12.99 -5.85
C GLU A 411 -29.02 11.48 -5.65
N LEU A 412 -28.13 10.64 -6.18
CA LEU A 412 -28.22 9.18 -6.01
C LEU A 412 -27.63 8.71 -4.68
N ILE A 413 -26.76 9.49 -4.05
CA ILE A 413 -26.06 9.16 -2.81
C ILE A 413 -26.34 10.23 -1.74
N SER A 414 -26.13 9.90 -0.47
CA SER A 414 -26.33 10.89 0.60
C SER A 414 -25.29 12.01 0.53
N LYS A 415 -25.58 13.17 1.15
CA LYS A 415 -24.61 14.29 1.21
C LYS A 415 -23.33 13.88 1.91
N GLU A 416 -23.44 13.17 3.02
CA GLU A 416 -22.30 12.67 3.80
C GLU A 416 -21.43 11.73 2.94
N GLN A 417 -22.08 10.79 2.25
CA GLN A 417 -21.42 9.86 1.32
C GLN A 417 -20.74 10.59 0.17
N SER A 418 -21.37 11.63 -0.37
CA SER A 418 -20.84 12.42 -1.49
C SER A 418 -19.55 13.14 -1.12
N ILE A 419 -19.52 13.77 0.07
CA ILE A 419 -18.35 14.48 0.58
C ILE A 419 -17.24 13.49 0.90
N GLU A 420 -17.59 12.35 1.53
CA GLU A 420 -16.62 11.31 1.82
C GLU A 420 -15.95 10.79 0.56
N LEU A 421 -16.73 10.46 -0.46
CA LEU A 421 -16.26 10.01 -1.77
C LEU A 421 -15.38 11.07 -2.45
N TYR A 422 -15.75 12.34 -2.35
CA TYR A 422 -15.00 13.46 -2.93
C TYR A 422 -13.58 13.56 -2.36
N PHE A 423 -13.38 13.32 -1.07
CA PHE A 423 -12.07 13.44 -0.42
C PHE A 423 -11.28 12.14 -0.30
N LEU A 424 -11.78 11.02 -0.83
CA LEU A 424 -11.00 9.77 -0.86
C LEU A 424 -9.69 9.97 -1.62
N LYS A 425 -8.57 9.78 -0.92
CA LYS A 425 -7.25 9.85 -1.52
C LYS A 425 -6.90 8.51 -2.14
N GLU A 426 -6.40 8.57 -3.37
CA GLU A 426 -5.74 7.45 -4.02
C GLU A 426 -4.27 7.44 -3.59
N ASN A 427 -3.86 6.37 -2.90
CA ASN A 427 -2.47 6.16 -2.56
C ASN A 427 -1.84 5.19 -3.56
N ASN A 428 -0.77 5.64 -4.21
CA ASN A 428 0.09 4.80 -5.04
C ASN A 428 1.17 4.16 -4.17
N ASP A 429 0.74 3.35 -3.20
CA ASP A 429 1.67 2.61 -2.36
C ASP A 429 2.16 1.37 -3.12
N GLU A 430 3.49 1.20 -3.18
CA GLU A 430 4.11 0.00 -3.74
C GLU A 430 4.02 -1.16 -2.74
N GLY A 431 3.73 -2.36 -3.25
CA GLY A 431 3.63 -3.58 -2.45
C GLY A 431 3.88 -4.82 -3.30
N LEU A 432 3.70 -6.00 -2.69
CA LEU A 432 3.95 -7.30 -3.34
C LEU A 432 3.09 -7.50 -4.61
N CYS A 433 1.83 -7.10 -4.53
CA CYS A 433 0.87 -7.14 -5.62
C CYS A 433 0.73 -5.74 -6.23
N ASN A 434 0.64 -5.69 -7.56
CA ASN A 434 0.23 -4.46 -8.23
C ASN A 434 -1.27 -4.28 -8.03
N VAL A 435 -1.69 -3.14 -7.49
CA VAL A 435 -3.11 -2.81 -7.30
C VAL A 435 -3.46 -1.66 -8.24
N TYR A 436 -4.43 -1.89 -9.11
CA TYR A 436 -4.89 -0.92 -10.10
C TYR A 436 -6.32 -0.53 -9.82
N THR A 437 -6.64 0.76 -9.88
CA THR A 437 -8.02 1.17 -10.17
C THR A 437 -8.41 0.71 -11.58
N MET A 438 -9.70 0.66 -11.90
CA MET A 438 -10.13 0.34 -13.25
C MET A 438 -9.56 1.33 -14.28
N LYS A 439 -9.43 2.62 -13.92
CA LYS A 439 -8.75 3.64 -14.73
C LYS A 439 -7.30 3.25 -14.98
N ASP A 440 -6.52 2.97 -13.94
CA ASP A 440 -5.10 2.62 -14.07
C ASP A 440 -4.90 1.32 -14.87
N TRP A 441 -5.79 0.35 -14.67
CA TRP A 441 -5.77 -0.89 -15.43
C TRP A 441 -5.97 -0.64 -16.93
N LEU A 442 -6.96 0.18 -17.30
CA LEU A 442 -7.18 0.55 -18.70
C LEU A 442 -6.01 1.35 -19.28
N ILE A 443 -5.30 2.15 -18.47
CA ILE A 443 -4.05 2.80 -18.88
C ILE A 443 -2.99 1.74 -19.24
N GLN A 444 -2.82 0.70 -18.42
CA GLN A 444 -1.86 -0.38 -18.74
C GLN A 444 -2.20 -1.10 -20.05
N ILE A 445 -3.48 -1.27 -20.35
CA ILE A 445 -3.95 -1.88 -21.61
C ILE A 445 -3.73 -0.93 -22.80
N TYR A 446 -4.06 0.35 -22.64
CA TYR A 446 -3.90 1.39 -23.67
C TYR A 446 -2.43 1.56 -24.04
N GLU A 447 -1.54 1.64 -23.04
CA GLU A 447 -0.10 1.75 -23.22
C GLU A 447 0.58 0.44 -23.65
N LYS A 448 -0.18 -0.66 -23.78
CA LYS A 448 0.31 -2.01 -24.14
C LYS A 448 1.36 -2.57 -23.17
N LYS A 449 1.39 -2.08 -21.92
CA LYS A 449 2.20 -2.66 -20.83
C LYS A 449 1.62 -3.99 -20.36
N LYS A 450 0.30 -4.16 -20.52
CA LYS A 450 -0.44 -5.40 -20.20
C LYS A 450 -1.31 -5.84 -21.39
N GLU A 451 -1.50 -7.15 -21.51
CA GLU A 451 -2.44 -7.72 -22.50
C GLU A 451 -3.88 -7.68 -21.98
N PRO A 452 -4.90 -7.51 -22.85
CA PRO A 452 -6.30 -7.66 -22.45
C PRO A 452 -6.58 -9.01 -21.81
N SER A 453 -7.58 -9.03 -20.94
CA SER A 453 -7.96 -10.21 -20.17
C SER A 453 -8.59 -11.28 -21.04
N LYS A 454 -8.57 -12.52 -20.56
CA LYS A 454 -9.34 -13.61 -21.16
C LYS A 454 -10.82 -13.25 -21.20
N ASN A 455 -11.56 -13.81 -22.16
CA ASN A 455 -13.03 -13.67 -22.21
C ASN A 455 -13.72 -14.71 -21.30
N GLU A 456 -15.07 -14.69 -21.27
CA GLU A 456 -15.89 -15.63 -20.49
C GLU A 456 -15.74 -17.11 -20.89
N PHE A 457 -15.11 -17.39 -22.03
CA PHE A 457 -14.83 -18.72 -22.55
C PHE A 457 -13.38 -19.17 -22.33
N ASP A 458 -12.63 -18.46 -21.48
CA ASP A 458 -11.22 -18.73 -21.17
C ASP A 458 -10.26 -18.58 -22.38
N LEU A 459 -10.68 -17.82 -23.40
CA LEU A 459 -9.87 -17.51 -24.57
C LEU A 459 -9.08 -16.22 -24.38
N ASP A 460 -7.78 -16.29 -24.66
CA ASP A 460 -6.90 -15.12 -24.70
C ASP A 460 -7.34 -14.14 -25.83
N TYR A 461 -6.93 -12.88 -25.72
CA TYR A 461 -7.30 -11.83 -26.68
C TYR A 461 -7.05 -12.23 -28.14
N VAL A 462 -5.85 -12.73 -28.45
CA VAL A 462 -5.48 -13.14 -29.81
C VAL A 462 -6.26 -14.37 -30.27
N GLU A 463 -6.59 -15.28 -29.35
CA GLU A 463 -7.34 -16.50 -29.67
C GLU A 463 -8.82 -16.16 -29.95
N ASN A 464 -9.41 -15.28 -29.16
CA ASN A 464 -10.76 -14.78 -29.37
C ASN A 464 -10.87 -14.05 -30.72
N LEU A 465 -9.93 -13.16 -31.07
CA LEU A 465 -9.92 -12.49 -32.37
C LEU A 465 -9.89 -13.49 -33.55
N ARG A 466 -9.12 -14.59 -33.41
CA ARG A 466 -9.07 -15.65 -34.42
C ARG A 466 -10.39 -16.42 -34.53
N GLU A 467 -11.10 -16.64 -33.44
CA GLU A 467 -12.44 -17.26 -33.49
C GLU A 467 -13.49 -16.34 -34.11
N ILE A 468 -13.46 -15.04 -33.80
CA ILE A 468 -14.36 -14.06 -34.42
C ILE A 468 -14.12 -13.97 -35.93
N LYS A 469 -12.86 -14.07 -36.37
CA LYS A 469 -12.49 -14.20 -37.79
C LYS A 469 -13.08 -15.45 -38.44
N LYS A 470 -12.94 -16.62 -37.78
CA LYS A 470 -13.48 -17.90 -38.29
C LYS A 470 -15.00 -17.88 -38.39
N SER A 471 -15.68 -17.12 -37.51
CA SER A 471 -17.14 -16.95 -37.52
C SER A 471 -17.66 -15.87 -38.47
N THR A 472 -16.85 -15.46 -39.47
CA THR A 472 -17.19 -14.52 -40.58
C THR A 472 -17.39 -13.04 -40.20
N LYS A 473 -17.03 -12.61 -38.98
CA LYS A 473 -17.29 -11.24 -38.50
C LYS A 473 -16.12 -10.24 -38.59
N LEU A 474 -14.94 -10.62 -39.11
CA LEU A 474 -13.80 -9.70 -39.23
C LEU A 474 -13.02 -9.85 -40.54
N THR A 475 -12.71 -8.73 -41.19
CA THR A 475 -11.75 -8.64 -42.29
C THR A 475 -10.30 -8.66 -41.79
N PRO A 476 -9.30 -9.02 -42.62
CA PRO A 476 -7.89 -9.01 -42.23
C PRO A 476 -7.38 -7.63 -41.78
N GLU A 477 -7.93 -6.55 -42.36
CA GLU A 477 -7.58 -5.16 -42.00
C GLU A 477 -8.11 -4.79 -40.62
N GLN A 478 -9.36 -5.18 -40.31
CA GLN A 478 -9.93 -5.03 -38.98
C GLN A 478 -9.12 -5.84 -37.95
N GLU A 479 -8.71 -7.07 -38.25
CA GLU A 479 -7.91 -7.88 -37.33
C GLU A 479 -6.60 -7.18 -36.93
N LYS A 480 -5.94 -6.56 -37.91
CA LYS A 480 -4.73 -5.78 -37.66
C LYS A 480 -5.02 -4.55 -36.79
N ASP A 481 -6.11 -3.84 -37.06
CA ASP A 481 -6.53 -2.70 -36.23
C ASP A 481 -6.85 -3.12 -34.79
N TYR A 482 -7.56 -4.24 -34.56
CA TYR A 482 -7.79 -4.76 -33.21
C TYR A 482 -6.46 -5.07 -32.49
N LEU A 483 -5.48 -5.66 -33.17
CA LEU A 483 -4.19 -5.96 -32.56
C LEU A 483 -3.35 -4.72 -32.23
N GLU A 484 -3.36 -3.71 -33.12
CA GLU A 484 -2.44 -2.57 -33.05
C GLU A 484 -3.03 -1.33 -32.39
N ASN A 485 -4.34 -1.11 -32.45
CA ASN A 485 -4.99 0.12 -32.00
C ASN A 485 -5.26 0.09 -30.47
N PRO A 486 -4.69 1.03 -29.69
CA PRO A 486 -4.92 1.11 -28.25
C PRO A 486 -6.40 1.23 -27.86
N ARG A 487 -7.20 1.96 -28.66
CA ARG A 487 -8.61 2.22 -28.35
C ARG A 487 -9.46 0.95 -28.47
N THR A 488 -9.23 0.13 -29.48
CA THR A 488 -9.96 -1.14 -29.67
C THR A 488 -9.60 -2.17 -28.61
N ARG A 489 -8.35 -2.17 -28.11
CA ARG A 489 -7.92 -3.00 -26.96
C ARG A 489 -8.63 -2.60 -25.67
N VAL A 490 -8.74 -1.29 -25.40
CA VAL A 490 -9.50 -0.78 -24.26
C VAL A 490 -10.98 -1.10 -24.39
N ASN A 491 -11.59 -0.88 -25.56
CA ASN A 491 -12.98 -1.26 -25.82
C ASN A 491 -13.21 -2.75 -25.54
N TYR A 492 -12.31 -3.62 -26.02
CA TYR A 492 -12.37 -5.05 -25.74
C TYR A 492 -12.32 -5.34 -24.23
N GLU A 493 -11.40 -4.72 -23.50
CA GLU A 493 -11.27 -4.94 -22.05
C GLU A 493 -12.54 -4.49 -21.29
N ILE A 494 -13.10 -3.33 -21.67
CA ILE A 494 -14.33 -2.80 -21.09
C ILE A 494 -15.51 -3.74 -21.37
N MET A 495 -15.68 -4.18 -22.61
CA MET A 495 -16.85 -4.96 -23.02
C MET A 495 -16.79 -6.41 -22.55
N ASN A 496 -15.61 -6.98 -22.39
CA ASN A 496 -15.43 -8.37 -21.96
C ASN A 496 -15.21 -8.49 -20.46
N MET A 497 -14.08 -8.02 -19.94
CA MET A 497 -13.70 -8.22 -18.54
C MET A 497 -14.52 -7.31 -17.64
N PHE A 498 -14.49 -5.99 -17.88
CA PHE A 498 -15.08 -5.04 -16.95
C PHE A 498 -16.59 -5.20 -16.87
N ARG A 499 -17.31 -5.11 -18.01
CA ARG A 499 -18.77 -5.18 -18.05
C ARG A 499 -19.34 -6.46 -17.44
N TYR A 500 -18.73 -7.60 -17.74
CA TYR A 500 -19.19 -8.89 -17.24
C TYR A 500 -18.95 -9.01 -15.74
N ASN A 501 -17.74 -8.69 -15.29
CA ASN A 501 -17.34 -8.88 -13.89
C ASN A 501 -17.92 -7.84 -12.95
N ASN A 502 -18.24 -6.63 -13.43
CA ASN A 502 -18.89 -5.60 -12.60
C ASN A 502 -20.18 -6.14 -11.95
N ARG A 503 -20.99 -6.88 -12.72
CA ARG A 503 -22.20 -7.55 -12.21
C ARG A 503 -21.89 -8.74 -11.28
N LEU A 504 -20.80 -9.47 -11.51
CA LEU A 504 -20.43 -10.63 -10.69
C LEU A 504 -19.90 -10.22 -9.32
N VAL A 505 -19.04 -9.20 -9.29
CA VAL A 505 -18.43 -8.61 -8.10
C VAL A 505 -19.50 -7.94 -7.22
N ASN A 506 -20.52 -7.31 -7.82
CA ASN A 506 -21.69 -6.84 -7.08
C ASN A 506 -22.37 -7.93 -6.24
N GLY A 507 -22.44 -9.16 -6.76
CA GLY A 507 -23.05 -10.30 -6.08
C GLY A 507 -24.57 -10.43 -6.27
N GLN A 508 -25.28 -9.36 -6.66
CA GLN A 508 -26.73 -9.32 -6.79
C GLN A 508 -27.20 -9.12 -8.24
N MET A 509 -26.97 -10.13 -9.08
CA MET A 509 -27.15 -10.03 -10.54
C MET A 509 -28.54 -9.59 -11.01
N SER A 510 -29.62 -9.87 -10.26
CA SER A 510 -31.01 -9.53 -10.61
C SER A 510 -31.34 -8.04 -10.46
N ILE A 511 -30.58 -7.33 -9.62
CA ILE A 511 -30.82 -5.93 -9.24
C ILE A 511 -29.61 -5.03 -9.54
N PHE A 512 -28.62 -5.55 -10.25
CA PHE A 512 -27.41 -4.84 -10.61
C PHE A 512 -27.66 -3.60 -11.48
N VAL A 513 -26.97 -2.52 -11.14
CA VAL A 513 -26.79 -1.30 -11.94
C VAL A 513 -25.34 -0.81 -11.73
N PRO A 514 -24.62 -0.36 -12.77
CA PRO A 514 -23.19 -0.01 -12.66
C PRO A 514 -22.96 1.43 -12.18
N ILE A 515 -23.81 1.95 -11.29
CA ILE A 515 -23.69 3.30 -10.72
C ILE A 515 -23.86 3.20 -9.20
N LEU A 516 -23.16 4.06 -8.45
CA LEU A 516 -23.37 4.16 -7.01
C LEU A 516 -24.72 4.79 -6.68
N TYR A 517 -25.36 4.27 -5.64
CA TYR A 517 -26.58 4.83 -5.05
C TYR A 517 -26.66 4.48 -3.57
N GLU A 518 -27.29 5.34 -2.77
CA GLU A 518 -27.30 5.33 -1.30
C GLU A 518 -27.64 3.95 -0.73
N ASP A 519 -28.79 3.39 -1.14
CA ASP A 519 -29.28 2.11 -0.60
C ASP A 519 -28.31 0.95 -0.84
N GLY A 520 -27.46 1.05 -1.88
CA GLY A 520 -26.54 0.01 -2.36
C GLY A 520 -25.15 0.05 -1.73
N MET A 521 -24.91 0.96 -0.78
CA MET A 521 -23.61 1.14 -0.13
C MET A 521 -23.73 1.07 1.39
N ALA A 522 -22.61 0.78 2.05
CA ALA A 522 -22.50 0.96 3.49
C ALA A 522 -22.62 2.45 3.88
N HIS A 523 -23.04 2.70 5.12
CA HIS A 523 -23.04 4.06 5.68
C HIS A 523 -21.62 4.62 5.87
N ASP A 524 -20.61 3.75 6.08
CA ASP A 524 -19.21 4.13 6.20
C ASP A 524 -18.44 3.68 4.95
N ILE A 525 -18.22 4.63 4.03
CA ILE A 525 -17.55 4.36 2.75
C ILE A 525 -16.04 4.22 2.96
N GLY A 526 -15.45 4.97 3.89
CA GLY A 526 -14.02 4.96 4.17
C GLY A 526 -13.52 3.59 4.62
N ASN A 527 -14.29 2.90 5.47
CA ASN A 527 -13.94 1.54 5.89
C ASN A 527 -14.06 0.53 4.74
N ALA A 528 -15.12 0.61 3.95
CA ALA A 528 -15.33 -0.25 2.78
C ALA A 528 -14.30 0.00 1.66
N TYR A 529 -13.75 1.21 1.56
CA TYR A 529 -12.82 1.60 0.50
C TYR A 529 -11.52 0.81 0.54
N LEU A 530 -11.15 0.21 -0.60
CA LEU A 530 -9.91 -0.54 -0.79
C LEU A 530 -8.81 0.36 -1.35
N THR A 531 -7.68 0.40 -0.63
CA THR A 531 -6.43 1.03 -1.09
C THR A 531 -5.38 -0.03 -1.42
N ALA A 532 -4.35 0.36 -2.19
CA ALA A 532 -3.22 -0.52 -2.49
C ALA A 532 -2.56 -1.08 -1.23
N LYS A 533 -2.41 -0.24 -0.20
CA LYS A 533 -1.91 -0.62 1.13
C LYS A 533 -2.78 -1.66 1.82
N LYS A 534 -4.10 -1.41 1.99
CA LYS A 534 -5.02 -2.36 2.63
C LYS A 534 -4.97 -3.75 1.97
N VAL A 535 -4.93 -3.79 0.63
CA VAL A 535 -4.84 -5.05 -0.13
C VAL A 535 -3.50 -5.74 0.09
N ASN A 536 -2.39 -5.01 -0.02
CA ASN A 536 -1.05 -5.60 0.16
C ASN A 536 -0.78 -6.06 1.59
N ASP A 537 -1.22 -5.30 2.60
CA ASP A 537 -1.11 -5.68 4.00
C ASP A 537 -1.87 -6.98 4.27
N ALA A 538 -3.12 -7.08 3.78
CA ALA A 538 -3.92 -8.30 3.92
C ALA A 538 -3.29 -9.50 3.18
N VAL A 539 -2.73 -9.29 1.99
CA VAL A 539 -1.96 -10.32 1.27
C VAL A 539 -0.74 -10.77 2.08
N ALA A 540 0.04 -9.83 2.63
CA ALA A 540 1.23 -10.13 3.42
C ALA A 540 0.90 -10.95 4.67
N GLN A 541 -0.21 -10.64 5.37
CA GLN A 541 -0.66 -11.43 6.51
C GLN A 541 -1.05 -12.86 6.10
N LEU A 542 -1.77 -13.02 4.99
CA LEU A 542 -2.13 -14.36 4.50
C LEU A 542 -0.92 -15.17 4.04
N LEU A 543 0.12 -14.53 3.51
CA LEU A 543 1.37 -15.20 3.15
C LEU A 543 2.16 -15.69 4.36
N LYS A 544 1.95 -15.14 5.57
CA LYS A 544 2.51 -15.74 6.80
C LYS A 544 1.87 -17.11 7.11
N ILE A 545 0.68 -17.38 6.57
CA ILE A 545 -0.02 -18.66 6.70
C ILE A 545 0.30 -19.56 5.50
N ASP A 546 -0.05 -19.13 4.29
CA ASP A 546 0.16 -19.86 3.03
C ASP A 546 1.15 -19.12 2.10
N TYR A 547 2.41 -19.08 2.51
CA TYR A 547 3.52 -18.45 1.78
C TYR A 547 3.74 -19.02 0.37
N SER A 548 3.36 -20.28 0.11
CA SER A 548 3.63 -20.94 -1.17
C SER A 548 2.53 -20.73 -2.23
N VAL A 549 1.46 -19.99 -1.92
CA VAL A 549 0.30 -19.79 -2.83
C VAL A 549 0.67 -19.21 -4.20
N PHE A 550 1.66 -18.30 -4.25
CA PHE A 550 2.12 -17.67 -5.49
C PHE A 550 3.43 -18.24 -6.04
N HIS A 551 3.96 -19.28 -5.39
CA HIS A 551 5.20 -19.92 -5.80
C HIS A 551 4.92 -21.03 -6.80
N ARG A 552 5.71 -21.07 -7.88
CA ARG A 552 5.60 -22.11 -8.91
C ARG A 552 6.95 -22.41 -9.52
N GLU A 553 7.09 -23.66 -9.96
CA GLU A 553 8.31 -24.13 -10.61
C GLU A 553 8.42 -23.49 -12.01
N SER A 554 9.55 -22.81 -12.27
CA SER A 554 9.87 -22.23 -13.57
C SER A 554 11.27 -22.66 -14.03
N LEU A 555 11.54 -22.49 -15.32
CA LEU A 555 12.81 -22.89 -15.93
C LEU A 555 13.74 -21.70 -16.04
N TYR A 556 14.90 -21.83 -15.42
CA TYR A 556 15.98 -20.85 -15.48
C TYR A 556 17.05 -21.26 -16.49
N TYR A 557 17.51 -20.28 -17.26
CA TYR A 557 18.51 -20.41 -18.32
C TYR A 557 19.51 -19.27 -18.19
N ASP A 558 20.81 -19.57 -18.16
CA ASP A 558 21.87 -18.56 -18.18
C ASP A 558 23.06 -19.12 -18.98
N GLU A 559 23.02 -18.92 -20.30
CA GLU A 559 24.06 -19.39 -21.21
C GLU A 559 25.42 -18.74 -20.92
N ALA A 560 25.43 -17.49 -20.45
CA ALA A 560 26.66 -16.76 -20.13
C ALA A 560 27.41 -17.38 -18.94
N LYS A 561 26.68 -17.91 -17.96
CA LYS A 561 27.24 -18.67 -16.83
C LYS A 561 27.36 -20.17 -17.08
N GLY A 562 27.02 -20.65 -18.28
CA GLY A 562 27.07 -22.08 -18.64
C GLY A 562 25.88 -22.92 -18.16
N ILE A 563 24.81 -22.28 -17.67
CA ILE A 563 23.62 -22.94 -17.14
C ILE A 563 22.60 -23.16 -18.27
N LYS A 564 22.50 -24.41 -18.72
CA LYS A 564 21.59 -24.79 -19.81
C LYS A 564 20.13 -24.89 -19.42
N LYS A 565 19.83 -25.33 -18.18
CA LYS A 565 18.45 -25.49 -17.67
C LYS A 565 18.50 -25.84 -16.19
N GLU A 566 17.81 -25.07 -15.36
CA GLU A 566 17.55 -25.41 -13.95
C GLU A 566 16.08 -25.18 -13.58
N TYR A 567 15.57 -25.94 -12.63
CA TYR A 567 14.24 -25.72 -12.07
C TYR A 567 14.37 -24.82 -10.83
N ILE A 568 13.67 -23.69 -10.86
CA ILE A 568 13.64 -22.72 -9.75
C ILE A 568 12.21 -22.56 -9.24
N MET A 569 12.07 -22.11 -8.00
CA MET A 569 10.78 -21.70 -7.45
C MET A 569 10.67 -20.18 -7.51
N GLU A 570 9.76 -19.68 -8.35
CA GLU A 570 9.55 -18.26 -8.59
C GLU A 570 8.24 -17.81 -7.94
N ALA A 571 8.29 -16.74 -7.15
CA ALA A 571 7.11 -16.08 -6.61
C ALA A 571 6.54 -15.12 -7.66
N VAL A 572 5.29 -15.36 -8.10
CA VAL A 572 4.65 -14.49 -9.08
C VAL A 572 3.29 -14.03 -8.58
N TYR A 573 3.27 -12.84 -8.01
CA TYR A 573 2.08 -12.19 -7.45
C TYR A 573 1.11 -11.74 -8.55
N PRO A 574 -0.21 -11.87 -8.33
CA PRO A 574 -1.24 -11.45 -9.29
C PRO A 574 -1.34 -9.93 -9.40
N ASP A 575 -1.92 -9.45 -10.50
CA ASP A 575 -2.40 -8.08 -10.60
C ASP A 575 -3.81 -8.00 -9.96
N MET A 576 -4.01 -7.06 -9.03
CA MET A 576 -5.28 -6.80 -8.35
C MET A 576 -5.97 -5.62 -9.04
N ILE A 577 -7.22 -5.78 -9.47
CA ILE A 577 -7.96 -4.76 -10.21
C ILE A 577 -9.22 -4.39 -9.42
N LEU A 578 -9.33 -3.11 -9.07
CA LEU A 578 -10.46 -2.55 -8.32
C LEU A 578 -11.51 -2.04 -9.32
N LEU A 579 -12.68 -2.69 -9.32
CA LEU A 579 -13.83 -2.29 -10.15
C LEU A 579 -14.57 -1.12 -9.49
N PRO A 580 -15.00 -0.11 -10.25
CA PRO A 580 -15.52 1.16 -9.74
C PRO A 580 -16.96 1.00 -9.24
N MET A 581 -17.12 0.34 -8.09
CA MET A 581 -18.42 -0.08 -7.57
C MET A 581 -18.35 -0.58 -6.11
N TYR A 582 -19.52 -0.67 -5.46
CA TYR A 582 -19.70 -1.34 -4.17
C TYR A 582 -20.13 -2.81 -4.35
N GLY A 583 -19.36 -3.75 -3.82
CA GLY A 583 -19.53 -5.18 -4.14
C GLY A 583 -19.35 -6.14 -2.97
N GLN A 584 -20.00 -7.29 -3.10
CA GLN A 584 -20.06 -8.35 -2.08
C GLN A 584 -19.22 -9.59 -2.41
N ARG A 585 -18.55 -9.58 -3.56
CA ARG A 585 -17.79 -10.73 -4.06
C ARG A 585 -16.48 -10.29 -4.68
N SER A 586 -15.51 -11.20 -4.62
CA SER A 586 -14.26 -11.13 -5.34
C SER A 586 -14.23 -12.21 -6.42
N ILE A 587 -13.54 -11.93 -7.53
CA ILE A 587 -13.45 -12.86 -8.67
C ILE A 587 -11.98 -13.14 -9.02
N MET A 588 -11.60 -14.41 -8.99
CA MET A 588 -10.35 -14.88 -9.59
C MET A 588 -10.63 -15.06 -11.10
N TRP A 589 -10.23 -14.07 -11.92
CA TRP A 589 -10.59 -14.04 -13.35
C TRP A 589 -9.70 -14.94 -14.19
N GLN A 590 -8.38 -14.90 -13.94
CA GLN A 590 -7.43 -15.74 -14.66
C GLN A 590 -6.20 -16.02 -13.80
N GLU A 591 -5.65 -17.22 -13.94
CA GLU A 591 -4.52 -17.75 -13.19
C GLU A 591 -3.16 -17.41 -13.82
N ILE A 592 -3.14 -17.22 -15.15
CA ILE A 592 -1.97 -16.83 -15.94
C ILE A 592 -2.40 -15.92 -17.11
N THR A 593 -1.44 -15.29 -17.77
CA THR A 593 -1.63 -14.50 -18.99
C THR A 593 -0.87 -15.17 -20.15
N GLY A 594 -1.58 -15.54 -21.22
CA GLY A 594 -0.95 -16.23 -22.34
C GLY A 594 -0.54 -17.67 -22.00
N LYS A 595 0.45 -18.19 -22.73
CA LYS A 595 0.87 -19.61 -22.63
C LYS A 595 1.95 -19.88 -21.59
N LYS A 596 2.67 -18.85 -21.15
CA LYS A 596 3.76 -18.99 -20.18
C LYS A 596 3.16 -19.10 -18.78
N ARG A 597 3.49 -20.20 -18.08
CA ARG A 597 2.93 -20.53 -16.76
C ARG A 597 3.45 -19.64 -15.63
N ASN A 598 4.54 -18.93 -15.83
CA ASN A 598 5.12 -17.99 -14.86
C ASN A 598 4.63 -16.54 -15.05
N THR A 599 3.46 -16.33 -15.65
CA THR A 599 2.88 -15.00 -15.86
C THR A 599 1.81 -14.68 -14.82
N LYS A 600 1.63 -13.39 -14.51
CA LYS A 600 0.69 -12.94 -13.46
C LYS A 600 -0.76 -13.34 -13.77
N GLY A 601 -1.48 -13.76 -12.73
CA GLY A 601 -2.94 -13.88 -12.72
C GLY A 601 -3.63 -12.53 -12.48
N ARG A 602 -4.97 -12.49 -12.51
CA ARG A 602 -5.76 -11.27 -12.29
C ARG A 602 -6.91 -11.53 -11.33
N PHE A 603 -6.94 -10.77 -10.25
CA PHE A 603 -8.01 -10.81 -9.26
C PHE A 603 -8.81 -9.51 -9.34
N LEU A 604 -10.13 -9.63 -9.29
CA LEU A 604 -11.05 -8.52 -9.37
C LEU A 604 -11.71 -8.34 -8.00
N LEU A 605 -11.61 -7.12 -7.49
CA LEU A 605 -12.19 -6.68 -6.22
C LEU A 605 -13.06 -5.45 -6.50
N PRO A 606 -14.10 -5.19 -5.70
CA PRO A 606 -14.80 -3.91 -5.78
C PRO A 606 -13.92 -2.80 -5.17
N ALA A 607 -14.09 -1.56 -5.63
CA ALA A 607 -13.46 -0.40 -5.00
C ALA A 607 -13.95 -0.21 -3.56
N PHE A 608 -15.20 -0.59 -3.28
CA PHE A 608 -15.78 -0.64 -1.95
C PHE A 608 -16.27 -2.05 -1.63
N ILE A 609 -15.69 -2.67 -0.61
CA ILE A 609 -15.96 -4.06 -0.27
C ILE A 609 -17.00 -4.17 0.84
N ASP A 610 -17.94 -5.09 0.66
CA ASP A 610 -18.88 -5.50 1.69
C ASP A 610 -18.28 -6.65 2.51
N GLY A 611 -18.02 -6.42 3.80
CA GLY A 611 -17.46 -7.42 4.71
C GLY A 611 -15.92 -7.47 4.73
N SER A 612 -15.37 -8.58 5.23
CA SER A 612 -13.92 -8.71 5.47
C SER A 612 -13.12 -8.89 4.17
N LEU A 613 -12.11 -8.04 3.95
CA LEU A 613 -11.15 -8.18 2.86
C LEU A 613 -10.35 -9.49 2.97
N GLU A 614 -9.98 -9.89 4.18
CA GLU A 614 -9.25 -11.14 4.43
C GLU A 614 -10.05 -12.35 3.93
N ASP A 615 -11.36 -12.38 4.22
CA ASP A 615 -12.26 -13.46 3.79
C ASP A 615 -12.33 -13.57 2.25
N HIS A 616 -12.39 -12.42 1.58
CA HIS A 616 -12.38 -12.35 0.12
C HIS A 616 -11.07 -12.86 -0.47
N LEU A 617 -9.93 -12.50 0.13
CA LEU A 617 -8.62 -12.92 -0.34
C LEU A 617 -8.36 -14.41 -0.07
N ILE A 618 -8.75 -14.95 1.08
CA ILE A 618 -8.66 -16.40 1.36
C ILE A 618 -9.39 -17.20 0.30
N ARG A 619 -10.61 -16.76 -0.05
CA ARG A 619 -11.40 -17.41 -1.10
C ARG A 619 -10.71 -17.33 -2.47
N LEU A 620 -10.18 -16.17 -2.83
CA LEU A 620 -9.42 -15.98 -4.08
C LEU A 620 -8.18 -16.87 -4.13
N PHE A 621 -7.45 -17.01 -3.02
CA PHE A 621 -6.25 -17.83 -2.94
C PHE A 621 -6.58 -19.31 -3.11
N GLY A 622 -7.66 -19.79 -2.50
CA GLY A 622 -8.16 -21.15 -2.71
C GLY A 622 -8.57 -21.39 -4.18
N GLN A 623 -9.29 -20.46 -4.80
CA GLN A 623 -9.64 -20.55 -6.22
C GLN A 623 -8.39 -20.56 -7.11
N PHE A 624 -7.43 -19.70 -6.81
CA PHE A 624 -6.17 -19.59 -7.55
C PHE A 624 -5.31 -20.84 -7.42
N ARG A 625 -5.16 -21.41 -6.22
CA ARG A 625 -4.48 -22.69 -5.97
C ARG A 625 -5.03 -23.80 -6.88
N TRP A 626 -6.35 -23.92 -6.93
CA TRP A 626 -7.03 -24.93 -7.71
C TRP A 626 -6.79 -24.72 -9.21
N GLU A 627 -7.05 -23.52 -9.71
CA GLU A 627 -6.99 -23.18 -11.13
C GLU A 627 -5.55 -23.19 -11.67
N LEU A 628 -4.59 -22.69 -10.90
CA LEU A 628 -3.17 -22.77 -11.25
C LEU A 628 -2.70 -24.23 -11.31
N CYS A 629 -3.08 -25.07 -10.34
CA CYS A 629 -2.75 -26.49 -10.38
C CYS A 629 -3.36 -27.17 -11.61
N ARG A 630 -4.64 -26.91 -11.89
CA ARG A 630 -5.34 -27.43 -13.08
C ARG A 630 -4.62 -27.02 -14.37
N CYS A 631 -4.21 -25.77 -14.48
CA CYS A 631 -3.48 -25.22 -15.62
C CYS A 631 -2.08 -25.86 -15.80
N ILE A 632 -1.35 -26.07 -14.70
CA ILE A 632 -0.03 -26.74 -14.71
C ILE A 632 -0.15 -28.20 -15.17
N GLN A 633 -1.15 -28.93 -14.67
CA GLN A 633 -1.34 -30.35 -14.99
C GLN A 633 -1.95 -30.60 -16.38
N GLY A 634 -2.61 -29.59 -16.98
CA GLY A 634 -3.22 -29.70 -18.31
C GLY A 634 -4.19 -30.87 -18.37
N ALA A 635 -4.08 -31.75 -19.37
CA ALA A 635 -4.98 -32.89 -19.56
C ALA A 635 -4.97 -33.90 -18.39
N SER A 636 -3.92 -33.91 -17.56
CA SER A 636 -3.77 -34.84 -16.43
C SER A 636 -4.30 -34.29 -15.10
N TRP A 637 -4.99 -33.14 -15.10
CA TRP A 637 -5.45 -32.49 -13.87
C TRP A 637 -6.36 -33.36 -12.97
N ASN A 638 -7.07 -34.33 -13.56
CA ASN A 638 -7.95 -35.26 -12.84
C ASN A 638 -7.48 -36.72 -12.97
N ASP A 639 -6.21 -36.97 -13.28
CA ASP A 639 -5.66 -38.32 -13.36
C ASP A 639 -4.94 -38.68 -12.05
N ILE A 640 -5.54 -39.58 -11.26
CA ILE A 640 -4.97 -40.02 -9.97
C ILE A 640 -3.60 -40.72 -10.11
N LYS A 641 -3.24 -41.21 -11.30
CA LYS A 641 -1.89 -41.73 -11.57
C LYS A 641 -0.83 -40.63 -11.45
N ASN A 642 -1.20 -39.39 -11.82
CA ASN A 642 -0.39 -38.19 -11.69
C ASN A 642 -0.87 -37.39 -10.48
N LYS A 643 -0.41 -37.80 -9.30
CA LYS A 643 -0.83 -37.18 -8.04
C LYS A 643 -0.55 -35.67 -8.02
N SER A 644 -1.63 -34.91 -7.86
CA SER A 644 -1.66 -33.46 -7.74
C SER A 644 -2.78 -33.06 -6.78
N LEU A 645 -2.83 -31.78 -6.39
CA LEU A 645 -3.90 -31.24 -5.57
C LEU A 645 -5.27 -31.54 -6.20
N THR A 646 -5.43 -31.23 -7.49
CA THR A 646 -6.71 -31.37 -8.18
C THR A 646 -7.11 -32.83 -8.36
N SER A 647 -6.16 -33.72 -8.67
CA SER A 647 -6.46 -35.13 -8.92
C SER A 647 -6.80 -35.88 -7.63
N GLU A 648 -6.03 -35.70 -6.56
CA GLU A 648 -6.29 -36.36 -5.27
C GLU A 648 -7.56 -35.83 -4.61
N TYR A 649 -7.80 -34.51 -4.69
CA TYR A 649 -9.00 -33.92 -4.10
C TYR A 649 -10.27 -34.28 -4.90
N SER A 650 -10.19 -34.34 -6.23
CA SER A 650 -11.31 -34.81 -7.06
C SER A 650 -11.65 -36.27 -6.81
N ASP A 651 -10.64 -37.15 -6.70
CA ASP A 651 -10.82 -38.56 -6.35
C ASP A 651 -11.47 -38.71 -4.96
N TYR A 652 -10.99 -37.93 -3.98
CA TYR A 652 -11.57 -37.86 -2.64
C TYR A 652 -13.07 -37.52 -2.68
N ILE A 653 -13.47 -36.46 -3.38
CA ILE A 653 -14.88 -36.05 -3.48
C ILE A 653 -15.70 -37.04 -4.31
N GLN A 654 -15.12 -37.71 -5.30
CA GLN A 654 -15.84 -38.70 -6.11
C GLN A 654 -16.12 -40.00 -5.34
N PHE A 655 -15.16 -40.47 -4.54
CA PHE A 655 -15.21 -41.78 -3.88
C PHE A 655 -15.46 -41.74 -2.36
N TYR A 656 -15.78 -40.57 -1.79
CA TYR A 656 -15.99 -40.40 -0.35
C TYR A 656 -16.97 -41.40 0.27
N ARG A 657 -18.01 -41.85 -0.45
CA ARG A 657 -19.01 -42.82 0.05
C ARG A 657 -18.39 -44.19 0.36
N LYS A 658 -17.39 -44.60 -0.43
CA LYS A 658 -16.70 -45.91 -0.32
C LYS A 658 -15.48 -45.85 0.59
N ASN A 659 -15.09 -44.65 1.05
CA ASN A 659 -13.91 -44.47 1.89
C ASN A 659 -14.18 -44.99 3.32
N ARG A 660 -13.33 -45.91 3.78
CA ARG A 660 -13.43 -46.57 5.10
C ARG A 660 -12.96 -45.67 6.24
N ASP A 661 -12.18 -44.62 5.95
CA ASP A 661 -11.64 -43.68 6.93
C ASP A 661 -12.64 -42.57 7.32
N LEU A 662 -13.84 -42.58 6.73
CA LEU A 662 -14.92 -41.64 7.00
C LEU A 662 -16.09 -42.32 7.73
N SER A 663 -16.50 -41.74 8.87
CA SER A 663 -17.75 -42.11 9.53
C SER A 663 -18.97 -41.69 8.71
N GLU A 664 -20.14 -42.30 8.96
CA GLU A 664 -21.38 -41.95 8.25
C GLU A 664 -21.77 -40.47 8.42
N ASP A 665 -21.66 -39.92 9.63
CA ASP A 665 -21.87 -38.49 9.88
C ASP A 665 -20.96 -37.58 9.04
N ARG A 666 -19.70 -37.99 8.83
CA ARG A 666 -18.75 -37.23 8.00
C ARG A 666 -19.11 -37.32 6.52
N LYS A 667 -19.57 -38.48 6.05
CA LYS A 667 -20.07 -38.65 4.67
C LYS A 667 -21.30 -37.76 4.44
N GLU A 668 -22.18 -37.64 5.42
CA GLU A 668 -23.35 -36.76 5.32
C GLU A 668 -22.96 -35.27 5.28
N LYS A 669 -21.97 -34.85 6.09
CA LYS A 669 -21.40 -33.49 5.99
C LYS A 669 -20.78 -33.21 4.63
N ILE A 670 -20.03 -34.15 4.06
CA ILE A 670 -19.45 -34.01 2.70
C ILE A 670 -20.57 -33.89 1.66
N LYS A 671 -21.65 -34.67 1.78
CA LYS A 671 -22.83 -34.55 0.90
C LYS A 671 -23.43 -33.14 0.96
N SER A 672 -23.58 -32.57 2.16
CA SER A 672 -24.04 -31.19 2.34
C SER A 672 -23.07 -30.17 1.73
N GLN A 673 -21.77 -30.38 1.88
CA GLN A 673 -20.74 -29.51 1.30
C GLN A 673 -20.73 -29.56 -0.23
N ILE A 674 -20.92 -30.75 -0.84
CA ILE A 674 -21.07 -30.91 -2.30
C ILE A 674 -22.26 -30.10 -2.81
N GLN A 675 -23.38 -30.13 -2.07
CA GLN A 675 -24.56 -29.35 -2.42
C GLN A 675 -24.29 -27.84 -2.31
N LYS A 676 -23.60 -27.38 -1.25
CA LYS A 676 -23.18 -25.97 -1.09
C LYS A 676 -22.24 -25.52 -2.21
N GLY A 677 -21.28 -26.36 -2.58
CA GLY A 677 -20.37 -26.14 -3.71
C GLY A 677 -21.00 -26.35 -5.08
N ARG A 678 -22.32 -26.58 -5.18
CA ARG A 678 -23.08 -26.77 -6.43
C ARG A 678 -22.47 -27.85 -7.34
N HIS A 679 -21.96 -28.93 -6.75
CA HIS A 679 -21.25 -30.01 -7.46
C HIS A 679 -19.98 -29.58 -8.20
N ASN A 680 -19.47 -28.37 -7.96
CA ASN A 680 -18.19 -27.92 -8.50
C ASN A 680 -17.06 -28.25 -7.50
N THR A 681 -16.18 -29.17 -7.88
CA THR A 681 -15.06 -29.59 -7.03
C THR A 681 -14.16 -28.45 -6.59
N ARG A 682 -13.98 -27.41 -7.43
CA ARG A 682 -13.25 -26.20 -7.06
C ARG A 682 -13.90 -25.50 -5.87
N GLU A 683 -15.21 -25.24 -5.93
CA GLU A 683 -15.91 -24.55 -4.83
C GLU A 683 -15.93 -25.41 -3.56
N ILE A 684 -15.98 -26.73 -3.69
CA ILE A 684 -15.88 -27.65 -2.54
C ILE A 684 -14.50 -27.56 -1.88
N PHE A 685 -13.44 -27.55 -2.70
CA PHE A 685 -12.06 -27.34 -2.23
C PHE A 685 -11.89 -26.00 -1.52
N VAL A 686 -12.43 -24.93 -2.11
CA VAL A 686 -12.35 -23.58 -1.54
C VAL A 686 -12.99 -23.52 -0.15
N ILE A 687 -14.12 -24.20 0.07
CA ILE A 687 -14.74 -24.31 1.41
C ILE A 687 -13.78 -24.97 2.41
N ASP A 688 -13.11 -26.06 2.04
CA ASP A 688 -12.13 -26.71 2.93
C ASP A 688 -10.87 -25.85 3.12
N TYR A 689 -10.43 -25.15 2.08
CA TYR A 689 -9.29 -24.22 2.14
C TYR A 689 -9.56 -23.05 3.09
N GLU A 690 -10.77 -22.47 3.07
CA GLU A 690 -11.16 -21.43 4.02
C GLU A 690 -11.08 -21.93 5.46
N ILE A 691 -11.54 -23.15 5.73
CA ILE A 691 -11.42 -23.78 7.06
C ILE A 691 -9.95 -24.05 7.40
N TRP A 692 -9.14 -24.47 6.43
CA TRP A 692 -7.70 -24.70 6.60
C TRP A 692 -6.99 -23.43 7.06
N ILE A 693 -7.21 -22.32 6.36
CA ILE A 693 -6.56 -21.04 6.66
C ILE A 693 -7.10 -20.39 7.93
N LYS A 694 -8.40 -20.39 8.18
CA LYS A 694 -9.00 -19.69 9.35
C LYS A 694 -8.94 -20.48 10.65
N ASN A 695 -9.08 -21.81 10.57
CA ASN A 695 -9.24 -22.65 11.76
C ASN A 695 -8.04 -23.57 12.01
N GLU A 696 -7.62 -24.35 11.01
CA GLU A 696 -6.58 -25.36 11.20
C GLU A 696 -5.20 -24.72 11.44
N SER A 697 -4.91 -23.56 10.84
CA SER A 697 -3.71 -22.75 11.10
C SER A 697 -3.55 -22.35 12.58
N ASN A 698 -4.68 -22.17 13.28
CA ASN A 698 -4.77 -21.86 14.69
C ASN A 698 -4.86 -23.11 15.58
N GLY A 699 -4.74 -24.30 14.99
CA GLY A 699 -4.82 -25.59 15.70
C GLY A 699 -6.24 -26.06 15.99
N ALA A 700 -7.27 -25.39 15.45
CA ALA A 700 -8.67 -25.80 15.60
C ALA A 700 -9.06 -26.83 14.53
N VAL A 701 -9.13 -28.09 14.95
CA VAL A 701 -9.41 -29.26 14.09
C VAL A 701 -10.88 -29.26 13.65
N ARG A 702 -11.16 -28.88 12.40
CA ARG A 702 -12.51 -28.86 11.80
C ARG A 702 -12.63 -29.71 10.54
N LEU A 703 -11.55 -29.86 9.78
CA LEU A 703 -11.50 -30.71 8.60
C LEU A 703 -11.53 -32.20 8.99
N ASN A 704 -11.98 -33.03 8.06
CA ASN A 704 -11.81 -34.47 8.20
C ASN A 704 -10.35 -34.88 7.86
N LYS A 705 -9.97 -36.09 8.26
CA LYS A 705 -8.60 -36.61 8.10
C LYS A 705 -8.14 -36.56 6.63
N VAL A 706 -8.97 -37.02 5.70
CA VAL A 706 -8.61 -37.14 4.27
C VAL A 706 -8.39 -35.76 3.64
N ALA A 707 -9.31 -34.82 3.86
CA ALA A 707 -9.18 -33.45 3.36
C ALA A 707 -7.94 -32.76 3.95
N ARG A 708 -7.69 -32.93 5.26
CA ARG A 708 -6.50 -32.38 5.93
C ARG A 708 -5.20 -32.88 5.31
N GLU A 709 -5.07 -34.19 5.08
CA GLU A 709 -3.86 -34.78 4.49
C GLU A 709 -3.58 -34.27 3.07
N ILE A 710 -4.61 -34.13 2.26
CA ILE A 710 -4.48 -33.59 0.90
C ILE A 710 -4.04 -32.12 0.96
N ILE A 711 -4.74 -31.30 1.73
CA ILE A 711 -4.47 -29.85 1.80
C ILE A 711 -3.11 -29.59 2.43
N ALA A 712 -2.73 -30.28 3.52
CA ALA A 712 -1.42 -30.12 4.14
C ALA A 712 -0.25 -30.48 3.21
N ASN A 713 -0.46 -31.42 2.27
CA ASN A 713 0.57 -31.81 1.31
C ASN A 713 0.76 -30.79 0.17
N TYR A 714 -0.27 -30.02 -0.19
CA TYR A 714 -0.23 -29.15 -1.37
C TYR A 714 -0.35 -27.65 -1.06
N CYS A 715 -0.92 -27.30 0.10
CA CYS A 715 -1.06 -25.94 0.64
C CYS A 715 -0.46 -25.92 2.07
N PRO A 716 0.84 -26.17 2.22
CA PRO A 716 1.49 -26.28 3.52
C PRO A 716 1.45 -24.93 4.26
N PHE A 717 1.32 -24.98 5.59
CA PHE A 717 1.53 -23.80 6.41
C PHE A 717 3.01 -23.43 6.50
N SER A 718 3.30 -22.18 6.83
CA SER A 718 4.65 -21.73 7.18
C SER A 718 5.29 -22.59 8.27
N LEU A 719 6.62 -22.64 8.28
CA LEU A 719 7.40 -23.41 9.25
C LEU A 719 7.02 -23.09 10.71
N GLU A 720 6.77 -21.83 11.01
CA GLU A 720 6.35 -21.37 12.35
C GLU A 720 5.02 -22.04 12.77
N ILE A 721 4.00 -21.99 11.92
CA ILE A 721 2.69 -22.58 12.20
C ILE A 721 2.82 -24.11 12.28
N ARG A 722 3.57 -24.75 11.38
CA ARG A 722 3.78 -26.21 11.41
C ARG A 722 4.45 -26.67 12.69
N ASN A 723 5.46 -25.95 13.18
CA ASN A 723 6.11 -26.24 14.46
C ASN A 723 5.16 -26.08 15.66
N ARG A 724 4.26 -25.09 15.59
CA ARG A 724 3.24 -24.84 16.62
C ARG A 724 2.19 -25.96 16.68
N ILE A 725 1.56 -26.28 15.55
CA ILE A 725 0.44 -27.25 15.50
C ILE A 725 0.90 -28.70 15.41
N GLY A 726 2.11 -28.96 14.91
CA GLY A 726 2.70 -30.29 14.73
C GLY A 726 2.96 -31.05 16.05
N LYS A 727 2.76 -30.40 17.20
CA LYS A 727 2.72 -31.08 18.51
C LYS A 727 1.46 -31.94 18.68
N GLN A 728 0.38 -31.64 17.95
CA GLN A 728 -0.85 -32.41 18.04
C GLN A 728 -0.78 -33.63 17.08
N PRO A 729 -1.16 -34.84 17.54
CA PRO A 729 -1.06 -36.05 16.72
C PRO A 729 -1.81 -35.98 15.38
N VAL A 730 -2.94 -35.25 15.35
CA VAL A 730 -3.80 -35.11 14.16
C VAL A 730 -3.09 -34.39 13.00
N PHE A 731 -2.14 -33.50 13.31
CA PHE A 731 -1.35 -32.76 12.31
C PHE A 731 -0.04 -33.48 11.96
N GLN A 732 0.54 -34.27 12.87
CA GLN A 732 1.78 -35.01 12.62
C GLN A 732 1.68 -35.94 11.41
N GLU A 733 0.58 -36.69 11.33
CA GLU A 733 0.36 -37.63 10.22
C GLU A 733 0.23 -36.90 8.87
N ALA A 734 -0.51 -35.78 8.86
CA ALA A 734 -0.73 -34.97 7.66
C ALA A 734 0.55 -34.26 7.18
N ILE A 735 1.34 -33.70 8.11
CA ILE A 735 2.56 -32.95 7.80
C ILE A 735 3.71 -33.89 7.42
N ALA A 736 3.79 -35.10 7.99
CA ALA A 736 4.87 -36.06 7.70
C ALA A 736 4.97 -36.45 6.21
N ARG A 737 3.86 -36.48 5.46
CA ARG A 737 3.88 -36.73 4.02
C ARG A 737 4.58 -35.58 3.28
N PHE A 738 4.24 -34.35 3.62
CA PHE A 738 4.85 -33.15 3.07
C PHE A 738 6.35 -33.10 3.38
N ASP A 739 6.75 -33.28 4.64
CA ASP A 739 8.16 -33.21 5.07
C ASP A 739 9.04 -34.22 4.33
N ARG A 740 8.55 -35.44 4.11
CA ARG A 740 9.28 -36.45 3.34
C ARG A 740 9.48 -36.05 1.88
N ASN A 741 8.49 -35.41 1.26
CA ASN A 741 8.61 -34.91 -0.11
C ASN A 741 9.58 -33.73 -0.17
N GLN A 742 9.52 -32.85 0.83
CA GLN A 742 10.41 -31.70 0.94
C GLN A 742 11.88 -32.10 1.13
N GLN A 743 12.17 -33.01 2.05
CA GLN A 743 13.53 -33.51 2.26
C GLN A 743 14.13 -34.16 1.01
N LYS A 744 13.32 -34.77 0.14
CA LYS A 744 13.79 -35.27 -1.16
C LYS A 744 14.19 -34.14 -2.09
N LYS A 745 13.39 -33.08 -2.17
CA LYS A 745 13.67 -31.89 -2.98
C LYS A 745 14.90 -31.14 -2.50
N ILE A 746 15.06 -30.96 -1.19
CA ILE A 746 16.28 -30.36 -0.60
C ILE A 746 17.52 -31.18 -0.98
N LYS A 747 17.46 -32.51 -0.85
CA LYS A 747 18.59 -33.39 -1.23
C LYS A 747 18.92 -33.31 -2.73
N GLU A 748 17.89 -33.27 -3.58
CA GLU A 748 18.06 -33.12 -5.04
C GLU A 748 18.75 -31.80 -5.38
N LEU A 749 18.31 -30.69 -4.78
CA LEU A 749 18.91 -29.36 -4.96
C LEU A 749 20.33 -29.27 -4.41
N ASP A 750 20.59 -29.77 -3.20
CA ASP A 750 21.93 -29.77 -2.61
C ASP A 750 22.93 -30.56 -3.49
N LEU A 751 22.49 -31.68 -4.08
CA LEU A 751 23.31 -32.44 -5.03
C LEU A 751 23.57 -31.65 -6.31
N ARG A 752 22.57 -30.90 -6.81
CA ARG A 752 22.71 -30.07 -8.01
C ARG A 752 23.63 -28.89 -7.79
N LEU A 753 23.51 -28.17 -6.67
CA LEU A 753 24.39 -27.05 -6.30
C LEU A 753 25.86 -27.52 -6.21
N ARG A 754 26.11 -28.66 -5.56
CA ARG A 754 27.46 -29.26 -5.51
C ARG A 754 27.99 -29.65 -6.89
N ALA A 755 27.12 -30.03 -7.83
CA ALA A 755 27.53 -30.33 -9.21
C ALA A 755 27.98 -29.05 -9.94
N LEU A 756 27.23 -27.95 -9.79
CA LEU A 756 27.59 -26.64 -10.37
C LEU A 756 28.90 -26.10 -9.79
N GLU A 757 29.12 -26.25 -8.47
CA GLU A 757 30.39 -25.90 -7.82
C GLU A 757 31.57 -26.68 -8.39
N LYS A 758 31.40 -28.00 -8.62
CA LYS A 758 32.44 -28.84 -9.23
C LYS A 758 32.74 -28.44 -10.68
N GLU A 759 31.73 -27.99 -11.40
CA GLU A 759 31.86 -27.46 -12.76
C GLU A 759 32.44 -26.02 -12.78
N ARG A 760 32.73 -25.44 -11.61
CA ARG A 760 33.22 -24.05 -11.42
C ARG A 760 32.26 -23.00 -11.98
N ILE A 761 30.97 -23.31 -12.00
CA ILE A 761 29.91 -22.39 -12.39
C ILE A 761 29.48 -21.59 -11.15
N PRO A 762 29.50 -20.24 -11.18
CA PRO A 762 28.96 -19.43 -10.09
C PRO A 762 27.49 -19.73 -9.85
N ILE A 763 27.12 -20.03 -8.60
CA ILE A 763 25.73 -20.34 -8.24
C ILE A 763 24.89 -19.06 -8.39
N PRO A 764 23.81 -19.07 -9.20
CA PRO A 764 22.87 -17.96 -9.29
C PRO A 764 22.08 -17.76 -7.99
N ASP A 765 21.77 -16.51 -7.66
CA ASP A 765 20.96 -16.16 -6.48
C ASP A 765 19.58 -16.83 -6.50
N VAL A 766 18.96 -16.95 -7.68
CA VAL A 766 17.66 -17.63 -7.84
C VAL A 766 17.66 -19.09 -7.40
N LEU A 767 18.80 -19.78 -7.48
CA LEU A 767 18.95 -21.15 -6.99
C LEU A 767 19.16 -21.19 -5.47
N ILE A 768 19.82 -20.19 -4.91
CA ILE A 768 19.95 -20.01 -3.46
C ILE A 768 18.58 -19.68 -2.86
N GLU A 769 17.81 -18.79 -3.49
CA GLU A 769 16.42 -18.47 -3.11
C GLU A 769 15.52 -19.69 -3.22
N THR A 770 15.66 -20.50 -4.26
CA THR A 770 14.93 -21.77 -4.38
C THR A 770 15.30 -22.72 -3.23
N GLN A 771 16.58 -22.82 -2.87
CA GLN A 771 17.02 -23.63 -1.73
C GLN A 771 16.46 -23.09 -0.40
N LYS A 772 16.47 -21.77 -0.19
CA LYS A 772 15.87 -21.11 0.97
C LYS A 772 14.37 -21.38 1.02
N PHE A 773 13.65 -21.21 -0.08
CA PHE A 773 12.23 -21.57 -0.18
C PHE A 773 12.00 -23.00 0.31
N TYR A 774 12.77 -23.99 -0.15
CA TYR A 774 12.64 -25.37 0.31
C TYR A 774 13.07 -25.65 1.76
N ARG A 775 13.92 -24.80 2.36
CA ARG A 775 14.38 -24.93 3.75
C ARG A 775 13.51 -24.18 4.75
N ASP A 776 13.00 -23.02 4.33
CA ASP A 776 12.08 -22.16 5.07
C ASP A 776 10.62 -22.61 4.88
N LEU A 777 10.37 -23.50 3.87
CA LEU A 777 9.09 -24.17 3.64
C LEU A 777 8.68 -25.02 4.84
#